data_AF-A0A3N5HBH1-F1
#
_entry.id   AF-A0A3N5HBH1-F1
#
_cell.length_a   1.000
_cell.length_b   1.000
_cell.length_c   1.000
_cell.angle_alpha   90.00
_cell.angle_beta   90.00
_cell.angle_gamma   90.00
#
_symmetry.space_group_name_H-M   'P 1'
#
loop_
_entity.id
_entity.type
_entity.pdbx_description
1 polymer ?
#
loop_
_entity_poly.entity_id
_entity_poly.type
_entity_poly.pdbx_seq_one_letter_code
_entity_poly.pdbx_strand_id
1 'polypeptide(L)'
;MSVFLFAACGGRVGDPASLTVDPSPVSLEPGEALAFAARGLQALGGRPETIAWSVRESGGGTVDAAGNYMTPEAEGTFHVIAASTADARRTATVTVDVRWRGIRVRIVPSVTSLSTGASATFTAVVRGTRSSQSTDVTWSVQEGASGGTIDTSGRYTAPDTPGTYHVVAASVADPTKKATAAVTVTADQGISVAVSPSTASTQAGGKLSFQAAVTGATSGQSADVTWSVWEGASGGSVDASGNYTAPASAGTAHVMATSVADPSRNGVATVGVTASPAVAVSISPVTTSVIAGGVTTFSATVTGADTGQSTDVTWSIQEGANGGSIDGSGRYTAPGNPGTFHVVATSVADGSKSATATVTVNAAPSITVSIAPGSASTQAGGTVSFTASVTGLGATQSSAVSWSVQEGSAGGTINGAGTYTAPSSAGTFHVIATSVADNTQSASATVTVAAAPSQSPPPTSGLLPADRMTVWNPGVAGGITARTTVCRTVNASTYGNGASDATAGIQAAIDACPAGQVVQLSAGTFTIGTTGGYILVNKGITLRGAGPGQTTLQKTNGAKPGSYFPGPYPAPIAIVGPARWNNGGGASTNLASDAVKGAYSVNVASTAGFSAGQFVLLDELSNASWQTDPGGRGQIWASPDFRVVWQRHNPPLSTDDPFPDAAGWFSRQDRPTNEIKQIDHVSGNTVFFTSPIHISYRAAQTAQLTSFGYTFVQNAGIEDLKVTGGDDGNIRFQWAANSWAKNIDDTAWLNEGFSLAYTFHVEVRDSYVHDAVWPVPGGGGYAISLSNATSEALVENCIIMKANKVMVARSAGTASVFGYNYADDGFILGSEGWIEVGLNASHMVGPHHVLFEGNYSFNFDSDKTHGNAIYHTVFRNHLRGIRRDFGDSGSGNGPKRAAGAAFYSYWHSFVGNVLGAQGQMAGWVYESGNMDQPAIFLLGWDDWAPYPVDPKVAATTIRHGNFDYVTNSVKWDPSIATQTLPSS
;
A
#
# COMPACT_ATOMS: atom_id res chain seq x y z
N MET A 1 -18.51 -0.58 -17.64
CA MET A 1 -18.65 -1.70 -18.60
C MET A 1 -19.25 -2.88 -17.83
N SER A 2 -20.39 -3.43 -18.27
CA SER A 2 -21.31 -4.28 -17.48
C SER A 2 -21.14 -5.80 -17.67
N VAL A 3 -21.65 -6.58 -16.69
CA VAL A 3 -21.50 -8.02 -16.36
C VAL A 3 -22.69 -8.90 -16.82
N PHE A 4 -22.56 -10.23 -16.96
CA PHE A 4 -23.69 -11.22 -16.95
C PHE A 4 -23.37 -12.59 -16.27
N LEU A 5 -24.43 -13.26 -15.76
CA LEU A 5 -24.49 -14.43 -14.83
C LEU A 5 -25.45 -15.58 -15.35
N PHE A 6 -25.38 -16.78 -14.73
CA PHE A 6 -25.95 -18.16 -14.99
C PHE A 6 -27.43 -18.49 -14.59
N ALA A 7 -27.97 -19.70 -14.98
CA ALA A 7 -29.07 -20.47 -14.30
C ALA A 7 -29.26 -22.00 -14.69
N ALA A 8 -29.91 -22.84 -13.84
CA ALA A 8 -30.17 -24.34 -13.89
C ALA A 8 -31.59 -24.81 -13.37
N CYS A 9 -32.04 -26.11 -13.48
CA CYS A 9 -33.38 -26.67 -13.02
C CYS A 9 -33.48 -28.24 -12.73
N GLY A 10 -34.52 -28.81 -12.00
CA GLY A 10 -34.74 -30.26 -11.55
C GLY A 10 -36.21 -30.89 -11.56
N GLY A 11 -36.52 -32.13 -11.00
CA GLY A 11 -37.87 -32.90 -11.04
C GLY A 11 -38.21 -34.12 -10.05
N ARG A 12 -39.48 -34.71 -10.01
CA ARG A 12 -40.30 -35.56 -8.98
C ARG A 12 -40.89 -37.03 -9.38
N VAL A 13 -41.67 -37.81 -8.52
CA VAL A 13 -42.18 -39.29 -8.52
C VAL A 13 -43.76 -39.57 -8.27
N GLY A 14 -44.38 -40.81 -8.48
CA GLY A 14 -45.87 -41.27 -8.44
C GLY A 14 -46.41 -42.58 -7.64
N ASP A 15 -47.67 -43.12 -7.86
CA ASP A 15 -48.79 -43.76 -6.95
C ASP A 15 -49.19 -45.34 -7.00
N PRO A 16 -49.95 -46.04 -6.04
CA PRO A 16 -50.17 -47.56 -5.92
C PRO A 16 -51.61 -48.24 -5.73
N ALA A 17 -51.91 -49.50 -6.24
CA ALA A 17 -52.81 -50.62 -5.68
C ALA A 17 -53.29 -51.85 -6.60
N SER A 18 -52.69 -53.09 -6.59
CA SER A 18 -53.25 -54.36 -7.24
C SER A 18 -52.72 -55.74 -6.67
N LEU A 19 -53.37 -56.92 -6.96
CA LEU A 19 -53.05 -58.31 -6.50
C LEU A 19 -52.30 -59.16 -7.58
N THR A 20 -51.32 -60.00 -7.20
CA THR A 20 -50.50 -60.83 -8.14
C THR A 20 -50.30 -62.29 -7.65
N VAL A 21 -50.02 -63.24 -8.57
CA VAL A 21 -49.76 -64.69 -8.31
C VAL A 21 -48.50 -65.17 -9.04
N ASP A 22 -47.67 -65.97 -8.36
CA ASP A 22 -46.38 -66.48 -8.85
C ASP A 22 -46.19 -67.96 -8.44
N PRO A 23 -45.55 -68.83 -9.24
CA PRO A 23 -45.02 -68.63 -10.59
C PRO A 23 -46.08 -68.41 -11.69
N SER A 24 -45.81 -67.55 -12.68
CA SER A 24 -46.66 -67.33 -13.88
C SER A 24 -45.86 -66.87 -15.10
N PRO A 25 -46.06 -67.40 -16.33
CA PRO A 25 -46.86 -68.58 -16.70
C PRO A 25 -46.14 -69.91 -16.40
N VAL A 26 -46.88 -71.02 -16.34
CA VAL A 26 -46.35 -72.35 -15.95
C VAL A 26 -46.71 -73.43 -16.97
N SER A 27 -45.81 -74.39 -17.22
CA SER A 27 -46.11 -75.63 -17.96
C SER A 27 -45.60 -76.86 -17.21
N LEU A 28 -46.45 -77.88 -17.07
CA LEU A 28 -46.24 -79.09 -16.26
C LEU A 28 -46.61 -80.37 -17.05
N GLU A 29 -46.11 -81.54 -16.65
CA GLU A 29 -46.56 -82.85 -17.17
C GLU A 29 -47.79 -83.37 -16.38
N PRO A 30 -48.65 -84.23 -16.96
CA PRO A 30 -49.76 -84.84 -16.22
C PRO A 30 -49.31 -85.55 -14.92
N GLY A 31 -49.99 -85.24 -13.82
CA GLY A 31 -49.70 -85.78 -12.47
C GLY A 31 -48.62 -85.03 -11.69
N GLU A 32 -48.01 -83.96 -12.24
CA GLU A 32 -47.07 -83.10 -11.52
C GLU A 32 -47.77 -82.12 -10.56
N ALA A 33 -47.05 -81.76 -9.49
CA ALA A 33 -47.45 -80.84 -8.43
C ALA A 33 -46.67 -79.53 -8.50
N LEU A 34 -47.30 -78.39 -8.23
CA LEU A 34 -46.62 -77.10 -8.06
C LEU A 34 -47.35 -76.18 -7.06
N ALA A 35 -46.60 -75.51 -6.19
CA ALA A 35 -47.14 -74.53 -5.25
C ALA A 35 -47.16 -73.12 -5.84
N PHE A 36 -48.31 -72.43 -5.75
CA PHE A 36 -48.51 -71.03 -6.10
C PHE A 36 -48.58 -70.14 -4.87
N ALA A 37 -48.10 -68.90 -4.99
CA ALA A 37 -48.16 -67.88 -3.96
C ALA A 37 -48.85 -66.61 -4.48
N ALA A 38 -49.74 -66.02 -3.69
CA ALA A 38 -50.44 -64.77 -4.01
C ALA A 38 -49.98 -63.61 -3.11
N ARG A 39 -49.89 -62.39 -3.66
CA ARG A 39 -49.46 -61.18 -2.93
C ARG A 39 -50.35 -59.97 -3.23
N GLY A 40 -50.87 -59.31 -2.17
CA GLY A 40 -51.65 -58.07 -2.22
C GLY A 40 -51.16 -57.01 -1.21
N LEU A 41 -51.23 -55.73 -1.57
CA LEU A 41 -50.87 -54.58 -0.71
C LEU A 41 -51.99 -54.28 0.30
N GLN A 42 -51.66 -54.29 1.60
CA GLN A 42 -52.59 -54.18 2.72
C GLN A 42 -53.52 -52.95 2.63
N ALA A 43 -54.82 -53.16 2.85
CA ALA A 43 -55.75 -52.08 3.15
C ALA A 43 -55.44 -51.51 4.55
N LEU A 44 -55.49 -50.18 4.69
CA LEU A 44 -55.24 -49.42 5.93
C LEU A 44 -56.02 -50.03 7.11
N GLY A 45 -55.32 -50.79 7.96
CA GLY A 45 -55.93 -51.55 9.07
C GLY A 45 -55.14 -52.77 9.57
N GLY A 46 -54.05 -53.17 8.91
CA GLY A 46 -53.02 -54.05 9.51
C GLY A 46 -53.42 -55.51 9.74
N ARG A 47 -54.39 -56.07 9.00
CA ARG A 47 -54.65 -57.52 8.98
C ARG A 47 -54.16 -58.16 7.67
N PRO A 48 -53.50 -59.34 7.70
CA PRO A 48 -53.13 -60.08 6.49
C PRO A 48 -54.38 -60.40 5.64
N GLU A 49 -54.31 -60.19 4.34
CA GLU A 49 -55.40 -60.49 3.40
C GLU A 49 -55.42 -62.01 3.14
N THR A 50 -56.48 -62.70 3.55
CA THR A 50 -56.63 -64.15 3.30
C THR A 50 -57.01 -64.37 1.83
N ILE A 51 -56.40 -65.39 1.20
CA ILE A 51 -56.59 -65.72 -0.21
C ILE A 51 -57.37 -67.02 -0.34
N ALA A 52 -58.39 -67.03 -1.19
CA ALA A 52 -59.08 -68.23 -1.63
C ALA A 52 -58.54 -68.67 -2.99
N TRP A 53 -58.16 -69.95 -3.09
CA TRP A 53 -57.66 -70.57 -4.32
C TRP A 53 -58.74 -71.41 -4.98
N SER A 54 -58.80 -71.37 -6.31
CA SER A 54 -59.70 -72.21 -7.10
C SER A 54 -59.11 -72.51 -8.47
N VAL A 55 -59.59 -73.58 -9.11
CA VAL A 55 -59.32 -73.86 -10.53
C VAL A 55 -60.59 -73.53 -11.31
N ARG A 56 -60.43 -72.80 -12.42
CA ARG A 56 -61.58 -72.32 -13.21
C ARG A 56 -62.31 -73.45 -13.91
N GLU A 57 -61.57 -74.38 -14.52
CA GLU A 57 -62.13 -75.44 -15.36
C GLU A 57 -62.52 -76.68 -14.53
N SER A 58 -63.73 -77.20 -14.75
CA SER A 58 -64.15 -78.49 -14.18
C SER A 58 -63.29 -79.62 -14.76
N GLY A 59 -62.47 -80.27 -13.92
CA GLY A 59 -61.52 -81.31 -14.33
C GLY A 59 -60.09 -80.82 -14.57
N GLY A 60 -59.80 -79.53 -14.34
CA GLY A 60 -58.49 -78.92 -14.52
C GLY A 60 -57.48 -79.18 -13.39
N GLY A 61 -57.59 -80.29 -12.66
CA GLY A 61 -56.76 -80.60 -11.50
C GLY A 61 -57.34 -80.08 -10.17
N THR A 62 -56.54 -80.09 -9.11
CA THR A 62 -56.94 -79.66 -7.76
C THR A 62 -55.96 -78.65 -7.21
N VAL A 63 -56.45 -77.62 -6.52
CA VAL A 63 -55.62 -76.68 -5.73
C VAL A 63 -56.09 -76.66 -4.29
N ASP A 64 -55.17 -76.80 -3.34
CA ASP A 64 -55.50 -76.73 -1.92
C ASP A 64 -55.50 -75.29 -1.38
N ALA A 65 -55.88 -75.12 -0.10
CA ALA A 65 -55.96 -73.82 0.55
C ALA A 65 -54.60 -73.11 0.72
N ALA A 66 -53.49 -73.85 0.61
CA ALA A 66 -52.14 -73.29 0.66
C ALA A 66 -51.61 -72.87 -0.72
N GLY A 67 -52.36 -73.14 -1.79
CA GLY A 67 -51.97 -72.85 -3.17
C GLY A 67 -51.21 -73.97 -3.86
N ASN A 68 -51.18 -75.19 -3.30
CA ASN A 68 -50.55 -76.34 -3.95
C ASN A 68 -51.49 -76.92 -5.01
N TYR A 69 -51.08 -76.84 -6.27
CA TYR A 69 -51.82 -77.30 -7.42
C TYR A 69 -51.28 -78.64 -7.93
N MET A 70 -52.16 -79.62 -8.12
CA MET A 70 -51.90 -80.87 -8.81
C MET A 70 -52.55 -80.82 -10.19
N THR A 71 -51.76 -81.08 -11.22
CA THR A 71 -52.26 -81.16 -12.60
C THR A 71 -53.17 -82.38 -12.80
N PRO A 72 -54.15 -82.30 -13.72
CA PRO A 72 -54.92 -83.46 -14.12
C PRO A 72 -54.09 -84.42 -14.99
N GLU A 73 -54.59 -85.64 -15.17
CA GLU A 73 -54.02 -86.64 -16.09
C GLU A 73 -54.19 -86.25 -17.58
N ALA A 74 -55.11 -85.34 -17.87
CA ALA A 74 -55.41 -84.88 -19.23
C ALA A 74 -54.56 -83.66 -19.62
N GLU A 75 -54.09 -83.64 -20.86
CA GLU A 75 -53.42 -82.47 -21.43
C GLU A 75 -54.41 -81.33 -21.68
N GLY A 76 -53.96 -80.10 -21.53
CA GLY A 76 -54.77 -78.92 -21.75
C GLY A 76 -54.25 -77.69 -21.01
N THR A 77 -54.92 -76.58 -21.25
CA THR A 77 -54.62 -75.30 -20.59
C THR A 77 -55.66 -75.06 -19.50
N PHE A 78 -55.20 -74.89 -18.27
CA PHE A 78 -56.04 -74.72 -17.08
C PHE A 78 -55.68 -73.43 -16.34
N HIS A 79 -56.62 -72.87 -15.58
CA HIS A 79 -56.43 -71.60 -14.88
C HIS A 79 -56.59 -71.73 -13.37
N VAL A 80 -55.53 -71.41 -12.64
CA VAL A 80 -55.53 -71.34 -11.18
C VAL A 80 -55.76 -69.88 -10.76
N ILE A 81 -56.79 -69.64 -9.95
CA ILE A 81 -57.24 -68.30 -9.55
C ILE A 81 -56.99 -68.11 -8.06
N ALA A 82 -56.32 -67.01 -7.70
CA ALA A 82 -56.30 -66.44 -6.37
C ALA A 82 -57.30 -65.29 -6.26
N ALA A 83 -58.16 -65.31 -5.25
CA ALA A 83 -59.08 -64.22 -4.95
C ALA A 83 -58.87 -63.74 -3.50
N SER A 84 -58.87 -62.42 -3.29
CA SER A 84 -58.94 -61.86 -1.94
C SER A 84 -60.29 -62.18 -1.31
N THR A 85 -60.29 -62.67 -0.07
CA THR A 85 -61.52 -62.82 0.71
C THR A 85 -62.05 -61.51 1.28
N ALA A 86 -61.24 -60.43 1.28
CA ALA A 86 -61.61 -59.12 1.81
C ALA A 86 -62.28 -58.21 0.76
N ASP A 87 -61.90 -58.32 -0.51
CA ASP A 87 -62.62 -57.75 -1.66
C ASP A 87 -62.58 -58.73 -2.83
N ALA A 88 -63.69 -59.42 -3.06
CA ALA A 88 -63.81 -60.46 -4.09
C ALA A 88 -63.57 -59.94 -5.53
N ARG A 89 -63.49 -58.62 -5.74
CA ARG A 89 -63.11 -58.02 -7.03
C ARG A 89 -61.60 -58.06 -7.29
N ARG A 90 -60.78 -58.28 -6.25
CA ARG A 90 -59.33 -58.43 -6.38
C ARG A 90 -58.99 -59.89 -6.64
N THR A 91 -58.79 -60.24 -7.91
CA THR A 91 -58.40 -61.58 -8.34
C THR A 91 -57.15 -61.53 -9.20
N ALA A 92 -56.36 -62.60 -9.16
CA ALA A 92 -55.22 -62.85 -10.04
C ALA A 92 -55.33 -64.28 -10.57
N THR A 93 -55.14 -64.45 -11.88
CA THR A 93 -55.28 -65.75 -12.56
C THR A 93 -53.93 -66.14 -13.18
N VAL A 94 -53.51 -67.38 -12.95
CA VAL A 94 -52.39 -68.05 -13.60
C VAL A 94 -52.91 -69.00 -14.67
N THR A 95 -52.21 -69.07 -15.79
CA THR A 95 -52.43 -70.08 -16.85
C THR A 95 -51.40 -71.20 -16.70
N VAL A 96 -51.86 -72.45 -16.65
CA VAL A 96 -51.04 -73.67 -16.55
C VAL A 96 -51.26 -74.55 -17.78
N ASP A 97 -50.20 -74.77 -18.56
CA ASP A 97 -50.22 -75.64 -19.73
C ASP A 97 -49.71 -77.05 -19.40
N VAL A 98 -50.60 -78.04 -19.42
CA VAL A 98 -50.30 -79.43 -19.06
C VAL A 98 -50.09 -80.27 -20.32
N ARG A 99 -48.88 -80.80 -20.51
CA ARG A 99 -48.49 -81.62 -21.68
C ARG A 99 -47.33 -82.58 -21.41
N TRP A 100 -47.34 -83.75 -22.05
CA TRP A 100 -46.27 -84.75 -22.00
C TRP A 100 -45.02 -84.33 -22.79
N ARG A 101 -43.83 -84.53 -22.22
CA ARG A 101 -42.53 -84.11 -22.79
C ARG A 101 -41.65 -85.25 -23.31
N GLY A 102 -42.12 -86.49 -23.27
CA GLY A 102 -41.48 -87.68 -23.89
C GLY A 102 -40.31 -88.31 -23.10
N ILE A 103 -39.84 -89.48 -23.58
CA ILE A 103 -38.80 -90.31 -22.93
C ILE A 103 -37.42 -89.61 -22.95
N ARG A 104 -36.72 -89.64 -21.81
CA ARG A 104 -35.38 -89.06 -21.61
C ARG A 104 -34.53 -89.92 -20.68
N VAL A 105 -33.22 -90.02 -20.96
CA VAL A 105 -32.25 -90.85 -20.22
C VAL A 105 -31.21 -89.95 -19.55
N ARG A 106 -30.74 -90.32 -18.35
CA ARG A 106 -29.61 -89.68 -17.66
C ARG A 106 -28.66 -90.72 -17.10
N ILE A 107 -27.37 -90.62 -17.41
CA ILE A 107 -26.29 -91.43 -16.80
C ILE A 107 -25.71 -90.71 -15.57
N VAL A 108 -25.34 -91.50 -14.55
CA VAL A 108 -24.59 -91.07 -13.37
C VAL A 108 -23.45 -92.06 -13.08
N PRO A 109 -22.20 -91.58 -12.88
CA PRO A 109 -21.76 -90.19 -13.03
C PRO A 109 -21.72 -89.77 -14.52
N SER A 110 -21.98 -88.50 -14.83
CA SER A 110 -21.91 -88.00 -16.22
C SER A 110 -20.49 -87.73 -16.70
N VAL A 111 -19.53 -87.64 -15.77
CA VAL A 111 -18.09 -87.58 -16.05
C VAL A 111 -17.31 -88.33 -14.96
N THR A 112 -16.22 -89.00 -15.30
CA THR A 112 -15.27 -89.59 -14.33
C THR A 112 -13.85 -89.61 -14.89
N SER A 113 -12.85 -89.82 -14.04
CA SER A 113 -11.45 -89.97 -14.43
C SER A 113 -10.87 -91.28 -13.91
N LEU A 114 -10.12 -92.00 -14.75
CA LEU A 114 -9.51 -93.29 -14.42
C LEU A 114 -8.05 -93.33 -14.88
N SER A 115 -7.21 -94.14 -14.24
CA SER A 115 -5.90 -94.49 -14.81
C SER A 115 -6.05 -95.57 -15.88
N THR A 116 -5.06 -95.71 -16.77
CA THR A 116 -5.00 -96.82 -17.76
C THR A 116 -5.21 -98.17 -17.06
N GLY A 117 -6.18 -98.97 -17.52
CA GLY A 117 -6.55 -100.27 -16.95
C GLY A 117 -7.49 -100.27 -15.73
N ALA A 118 -7.85 -99.10 -15.17
CA ALA A 118 -8.78 -99.02 -14.03
C ALA A 118 -10.26 -99.14 -14.45
N SER A 119 -11.20 -99.39 -13.52
CA SER A 119 -12.64 -99.58 -13.81
C SER A 119 -13.57 -98.72 -12.93
N ALA A 120 -14.73 -98.33 -13.45
CA ALA A 120 -15.80 -97.61 -12.74
C ALA A 120 -17.20 -98.12 -13.13
N THR A 121 -18.21 -97.89 -12.27
CA THR A 121 -19.61 -98.31 -12.54
C THR A 121 -20.48 -97.09 -12.83
N PHE A 122 -21.28 -97.19 -13.89
CA PHE A 122 -22.29 -96.21 -14.31
C PHE A 122 -23.70 -96.75 -14.07
N THR A 123 -24.61 -95.86 -13.68
CA THR A 123 -26.04 -96.13 -13.56
C THR A 123 -26.82 -95.19 -14.47
N ALA A 124 -28.01 -95.57 -14.93
CA ALA A 124 -28.86 -94.71 -15.73
C ALA A 124 -30.31 -94.70 -15.24
N VAL A 125 -30.97 -93.55 -15.40
CA VAL A 125 -32.39 -93.37 -15.07
C VAL A 125 -33.14 -92.91 -16.32
N VAL A 126 -34.24 -93.59 -16.65
CA VAL A 126 -35.17 -93.23 -17.74
C VAL A 126 -36.41 -92.57 -17.13
N ARG A 127 -36.84 -91.43 -17.68
CA ARG A 127 -38.07 -90.69 -17.30
C ARG A 127 -38.93 -90.38 -18.52
N GLY A 128 -40.20 -90.04 -18.31
CA GLY A 128 -41.13 -89.69 -19.41
C GLY A 128 -41.67 -90.91 -20.17
N THR A 129 -41.57 -92.10 -19.57
CA THR A 129 -42.18 -93.34 -20.04
C THR A 129 -43.64 -93.40 -19.62
N ARG A 130 -44.51 -93.91 -20.51
CA ARG A 130 -45.86 -94.32 -20.11
C ARG A 130 -45.79 -95.56 -19.22
N SER A 131 -46.83 -95.86 -18.45
CA SER A 131 -46.88 -97.02 -17.54
C SER A 131 -46.66 -98.38 -18.23
N SER A 132 -46.82 -98.45 -19.56
CA SER A 132 -46.58 -99.64 -20.39
C SER A 132 -45.17 -99.73 -21.00
N GLN A 133 -44.27 -98.78 -20.72
CA GLN A 133 -42.93 -98.69 -21.34
C GLN A 133 -41.81 -98.96 -20.32
N SER A 134 -40.77 -99.69 -20.72
CA SER A 134 -39.62 -100.04 -19.86
C SER A 134 -38.78 -98.82 -19.47
N THR A 135 -38.28 -98.82 -18.23
CA THR A 135 -37.33 -97.84 -17.70
C THR A 135 -35.87 -98.29 -17.78
N ASP A 136 -35.59 -99.44 -18.41
CA ASP A 136 -34.24 -100.00 -18.51
C ASP A 136 -33.40 -99.33 -19.61
N VAL A 137 -32.09 -99.58 -19.58
CA VAL A 137 -31.13 -99.09 -20.59
C VAL A 137 -30.26 -100.21 -21.17
N THR A 138 -29.71 -99.97 -22.35
CA THR A 138 -28.62 -100.75 -22.95
C THR A 138 -27.32 -99.94 -22.93
N TRP A 139 -26.20 -100.56 -22.53
CA TRP A 139 -24.89 -99.94 -22.36
C TRP A 139 -23.97 -100.19 -23.55
N SER A 140 -23.15 -99.19 -23.91
CA SER A 140 -22.12 -99.31 -24.96
C SER A 140 -20.98 -98.30 -24.75
N VAL A 141 -19.84 -98.53 -25.38
CA VAL A 141 -18.73 -97.55 -25.47
C VAL A 141 -18.75 -96.95 -26.87
N GLN A 142 -18.76 -95.61 -26.95
CA GLN A 142 -18.91 -94.90 -28.22
C GLN A 142 -17.72 -95.14 -29.17
N GLU A 143 -16.51 -95.24 -28.62
CA GLU A 143 -15.26 -95.45 -29.36
C GLU A 143 -14.96 -96.92 -29.70
N GLY A 144 -15.92 -97.83 -29.47
CA GLY A 144 -15.74 -99.27 -29.67
C GLY A 144 -14.69 -99.89 -28.74
N ALA A 145 -14.10 -101.03 -29.14
CA ALA A 145 -13.16 -101.78 -28.31
C ALA A 145 -11.88 -101.00 -27.92
N SER A 146 -11.49 -100.03 -28.75
CA SER A 146 -10.37 -99.12 -28.50
C SER A 146 -10.63 -98.14 -27.35
N GLY A 147 -11.89 -97.91 -26.98
CA GLY A 147 -12.29 -97.04 -25.88
C GLY A 147 -12.51 -97.75 -24.56
N GLY A 148 -12.09 -99.00 -24.42
CA GLY A 148 -12.37 -99.82 -23.23
C GLY A 148 -13.57 -100.76 -23.41
N THR A 149 -14.03 -101.36 -22.31
CA THR A 149 -15.15 -102.31 -22.29
C THR A 149 -16.19 -101.89 -21.26
N ILE A 150 -17.49 -102.12 -21.54
CA ILE A 150 -18.56 -101.96 -20.55
C ILE A 150 -19.51 -103.16 -20.57
N ASP A 151 -19.88 -103.66 -19.40
CA ASP A 151 -20.82 -104.78 -19.27
C ASP A 151 -22.29 -104.33 -19.09
N THR A 152 -23.21 -105.29 -19.09
CA THR A 152 -24.66 -105.02 -18.97
C THR A 152 -25.09 -104.46 -17.61
N SER A 153 -24.22 -104.52 -16.59
CA SER A 153 -24.45 -103.89 -15.29
C SER A 153 -24.00 -102.43 -15.23
N GLY A 154 -23.35 -101.94 -16.29
CA GLY A 154 -22.80 -100.59 -16.37
C GLY A 154 -21.37 -100.47 -15.86
N ARG A 155 -20.64 -101.59 -15.66
CA ARG A 155 -19.23 -101.55 -15.22
C ARG A 155 -18.29 -101.38 -16.42
N TYR A 156 -17.61 -100.25 -16.47
CA TYR A 156 -16.66 -99.85 -17.51
C TYR A 156 -15.21 -100.04 -17.07
N THR A 157 -14.36 -100.58 -17.96
CA THR A 157 -12.90 -100.71 -17.79
C THR A 157 -12.17 -99.87 -18.83
N ALA A 158 -11.28 -98.98 -18.37
CA ALA A 158 -10.53 -98.04 -19.19
C ALA A 158 -9.45 -98.73 -20.04
N PRO A 159 -9.21 -98.27 -21.29
CA PRO A 159 -8.15 -98.79 -22.15
C PRO A 159 -6.75 -98.38 -21.66
N ASP A 160 -5.72 -99.03 -22.20
CA ASP A 160 -4.32 -98.79 -21.84
C ASP A 160 -3.73 -97.51 -22.44
N THR A 161 -4.50 -96.79 -23.25
CA THR A 161 -4.09 -95.53 -23.88
C THR A 161 -4.76 -94.35 -23.18
N PRO A 162 -4.00 -93.38 -22.64
CA PRO A 162 -4.56 -92.16 -22.08
C PRO A 162 -5.36 -91.38 -23.14
N GLY A 163 -6.51 -90.86 -22.74
CA GLY A 163 -7.45 -90.20 -23.65
C GLY A 163 -8.83 -90.05 -23.04
N THR A 164 -9.73 -89.37 -23.73
CA THR A 164 -11.13 -89.24 -23.29
C THR A 164 -12.01 -90.19 -24.09
N TYR A 165 -12.79 -91.00 -23.39
CA TYR A 165 -13.69 -92.03 -23.95
C TYR A 165 -15.10 -91.83 -23.42
N HIS A 166 -16.10 -92.48 -24.02
CA HIS A 166 -17.50 -92.21 -23.71
C HIS A 166 -18.34 -93.48 -23.50
N VAL A 167 -19.04 -93.52 -22.37
CA VAL A 167 -20.03 -94.55 -22.03
C VAL A 167 -21.43 -94.06 -22.40
N VAL A 168 -22.19 -94.86 -23.14
CA VAL A 168 -23.51 -94.52 -23.65
C VAL A 168 -24.57 -95.48 -23.09
N ALA A 169 -25.67 -94.92 -22.60
CA ALA A 169 -26.86 -95.63 -22.13
C ALA A 169 -28.05 -95.23 -23.01
N ALA A 170 -28.62 -96.18 -23.73
CA ALA A 170 -29.81 -95.99 -24.57
C ALA A 170 -31.04 -96.57 -23.89
N SER A 171 -32.16 -95.85 -23.87
CA SER A 171 -33.42 -96.37 -23.32
C SER A 171 -33.88 -97.60 -24.10
N VAL A 172 -34.36 -98.63 -23.39
CA VAL A 172 -34.99 -99.80 -24.02
C VAL A 172 -36.34 -99.42 -24.66
N ALA A 173 -37.10 -98.51 -24.05
CA ALA A 173 -38.41 -98.10 -24.54
C ALA A 173 -38.36 -97.19 -25.78
N ASP A 174 -37.30 -96.41 -25.95
CA ASP A 174 -37.00 -95.68 -27.18
C ASP A 174 -35.47 -95.60 -27.36
N PRO A 175 -34.87 -96.50 -28.17
CA PRO A 175 -33.43 -96.54 -28.39
C PRO A 175 -32.85 -95.27 -29.03
N THR A 176 -33.68 -94.36 -29.56
CA THR A 176 -33.22 -93.05 -30.05
C THR A 176 -32.91 -92.08 -28.91
N LYS A 177 -33.38 -92.35 -27.69
CA LYS A 177 -33.12 -91.55 -26.49
C LYS A 177 -31.97 -92.16 -25.71
N LYS A 178 -30.82 -91.46 -25.73
CA LYS A 178 -29.58 -91.91 -25.09
C LYS A 178 -28.98 -90.80 -24.23
N ALA A 179 -28.20 -91.18 -23.23
CA ALA A 179 -27.29 -90.30 -22.52
C ALA A 179 -25.85 -90.81 -22.68
N THR A 180 -24.90 -89.89 -22.67
CA THR A 180 -23.46 -90.18 -22.79
C THR A 180 -22.73 -89.61 -21.59
N ALA A 181 -21.80 -90.36 -21.01
CA ALA A 181 -20.88 -89.93 -19.97
C ALA A 181 -19.43 -89.98 -20.46
N ALA A 182 -18.62 -88.98 -20.12
CA ALA A 182 -17.21 -88.91 -20.52
C ALA A 182 -16.29 -89.51 -19.44
N VAL A 183 -15.26 -90.25 -19.88
CA VAL A 183 -14.24 -90.87 -19.03
C VAL A 183 -12.87 -90.40 -19.47
N THR A 184 -12.20 -89.61 -18.65
CA THR A 184 -10.81 -89.19 -18.92
C THR A 184 -9.86 -90.22 -18.35
N VAL A 185 -9.12 -90.89 -19.22
CA VAL A 185 -8.11 -91.89 -18.87
C VAL A 185 -6.73 -91.24 -18.85
N THR A 186 -6.07 -91.29 -17.70
CA THR A 186 -4.74 -90.71 -17.48
C THR A 186 -3.68 -91.81 -17.34
N ALA A 187 -2.43 -91.53 -17.72
CA ALA A 187 -1.33 -92.49 -17.55
C ALA A 187 -1.06 -92.80 -16.07
N ASP A 188 -0.70 -94.05 -15.75
CA ASP A 188 -0.30 -94.48 -14.40
C ASP A 188 0.99 -93.77 -13.94
N GLN A 189 0.97 -93.17 -12.74
CA GLN A 189 2.03 -92.29 -12.24
C GLN A 189 2.98 -93.09 -11.32
N GLY A 190 4.06 -93.66 -11.88
CA GLY A 190 5.12 -94.32 -11.11
C GLY A 190 5.85 -93.42 -10.08
N ILE A 191 6.84 -93.96 -9.37
CA ILE A 191 7.56 -93.30 -8.24
C ILE A 191 7.87 -91.81 -8.54
N SER A 192 7.60 -90.94 -7.56
CA SER A 192 7.86 -89.50 -7.62
C SER A 192 8.62 -89.02 -6.39
N VAL A 193 9.48 -88.00 -6.54
CA VAL A 193 10.28 -87.40 -5.46
C VAL A 193 10.01 -85.90 -5.39
N ALA A 194 9.73 -85.38 -4.19
CA ALA A 194 9.56 -83.95 -3.95
C ALA A 194 10.55 -83.46 -2.88
N VAL A 195 11.19 -82.31 -3.13
CA VAL A 195 12.10 -81.64 -2.17
C VAL A 195 11.41 -80.44 -1.53
N SER A 196 11.54 -80.29 -0.22
CA SER A 196 10.97 -79.19 0.58
C SER A 196 12.06 -78.51 1.43
N PRO A 197 12.15 -77.16 1.43
CA PRO A 197 11.40 -76.26 0.54
C PRO A 197 11.84 -76.43 -0.93
N SER A 198 10.93 -76.26 -1.89
CA SER A 198 11.23 -76.36 -3.34
C SER A 198 11.98 -75.15 -3.88
N THR A 199 11.96 -74.03 -3.16
CA THR A 199 12.78 -72.85 -3.42
C THR A 199 13.27 -72.24 -2.10
N ALA A 200 14.53 -71.83 -2.05
CA ALA A 200 15.10 -71.11 -0.92
C ALA A 200 16.09 -70.03 -1.39
N SER A 201 16.52 -69.14 -0.51
CA SER A 201 17.60 -68.19 -0.81
C SER A 201 18.51 -67.99 0.39
N THR A 202 19.79 -67.72 0.13
CA THR A 202 20.78 -67.41 1.15
C THR A 202 21.91 -66.57 0.54
N GLN A 203 22.75 -65.93 1.35
CA GLN A 203 23.93 -65.22 0.85
C GLN A 203 25.04 -66.21 0.48
N ALA A 204 26.04 -65.75 -0.29
CA ALA A 204 27.25 -66.51 -0.55
C ALA A 204 27.86 -67.10 0.75
N GLY A 205 28.12 -68.41 0.77
CA GLY A 205 28.62 -69.14 1.95
C GLY A 205 27.58 -69.52 3.02
N GLY A 206 26.31 -69.13 2.86
CA GLY A 206 25.23 -69.44 3.80
C GLY A 206 24.81 -70.92 3.80
N LYS A 207 24.12 -71.36 4.87
CA LYS A 207 23.67 -72.76 5.05
C LYS A 207 22.14 -72.88 5.06
N LEU A 208 21.60 -73.94 4.47
CA LEU A 208 20.18 -74.27 4.40
C LEU A 208 19.96 -75.78 4.61
N SER A 209 18.76 -76.21 4.99
CA SER A 209 18.42 -77.65 5.12
C SER A 209 17.19 -77.99 4.28
N PHE A 210 17.26 -79.11 3.59
CA PHE A 210 16.20 -79.63 2.72
C PHE A 210 15.77 -81.03 3.16
N GLN A 211 14.49 -81.35 2.94
CA GLN A 211 13.92 -82.68 3.15
C GLN A 211 13.33 -83.20 1.84
N ALA A 212 13.31 -84.52 1.64
CA ALA A 212 12.70 -85.14 0.47
C ALA A 212 11.60 -86.13 0.86
N ALA A 213 10.55 -86.21 0.06
CA ALA A 213 9.47 -87.17 0.20
C ALA A 213 9.35 -88.00 -1.10
N VAL A 214 9.41 -89.32 -0.98
CA VAL A 214 9.18 -90.27 -2.08
C VAL A 214 7.74 -90.80 -1.99
N THR A 215 6.96 -90.67 -3.07
CA THR A 215 5.58 -91.15 -3.16
C THR A 215 5.40 -92.11 -4.34
N GLY A 216 4.38 -92.97 -4.29
CA GLY A 216 4.12 -93.97 -5.33
C GLY A 216 4.98 -95.24 -5.23
N ALA A 217 5.76 -95.40 -4.17
CA ALA A 217 6.47 -96.66 -3.88
C ALA A 217 5.49 -97.74 -3.41
N THR A 218 5.63 -98.95 -3.97
CA THR A 218 4.86 -100.13 -3.56
C THR A 218 5.57 -100.89 -2.44
N SER A 219 4.85 -101.81 -1.77
CA SER A 219 5.39 -102.59 -0.66
C SER A 219 6.63 -103.38 -1.09
N GLY A 220 7.81 -103.05 -0.53
CA GLY A 220 9.10 -103.65 -0.84
C GLY A 220 10.12 -102.71 -1.49
N GLN A 221 9.73 -101.50 -1.92
CA GLN A 221 10.61 -100.48 -2.50
C GLN A 221 11.08 -99.46 -1.44
N SER A 222 12.34 -99.00 -1.50
CA SER A 222 12.90 -98.00 -0.58
C SER A 222 12.26 -96.63 -0.77
N ALA A 223 12.00 -95.92 0.33
CA ALA A 223 11.53 -94.54 0.34
C ALA A 223 12.67 -93.51 0.49
N ASP A 224 13.93 -93.97 0.48
CA ASP A 224 15.09 -93.11 0.68
C ASP A 224 15.49 -92.36 -0.60
N VAL A 225 16.28 -91.30 -0.42
CA VAL A 225 16.88 -90.51 -1.51
C VAL A 225 18.39 -90.37 -1.35
N THR A 226 19.06 -90.07 -2.46
CA THR A 226 20.45 -89.61 -2.49
C THR A 226 20.51 -88.13 -2.87
N TRP A 227 21.25 -87.33 -2.09
CA TRP A 227 21.37 -85.88 -2.28
C TRP A 227 22.59 -85.51 -3.12
N SER A 228 22.43 -84.50 -3.98
CA SER A 228 23.51 -83.92 -4.79
C SER A 228 23.23 -82.46 -5.12
N VAL A 229 24.25 -81.73 -5.55
CA VAL A 229 24.10 -80.39 -6.14
C VAL A 229 24.30 -80.54 -7.64
N TRP A 230 23.33 -80.08 -8.43
CA TRP A 230 23.32 -80.27 -9.89
C TRP A 230 24.53 -79.62 -10.57
N GLU A 231 24.93 -78.43 -10.11
CA GLU A 231 26.10 -77.70 -10.63
C GLU A 231 27.44 -78.19 -10.07
N GLY A 232 27.47 -79.28 -9.31
CA GLY A 232 28.66 -79.74 -8.61
C GLY A 232 29.19 -78.69 -7.62
N ALA A 233 30.52 -78.67 -7.39
CA ALA A 233 31.15 -77.80 -6.39
C ALA A 233 30.92 -76.29 -6.63
N SER A 234 30.67 -75.86 -7.87
CA SER A 234 30.34 -74.47 -8.21
C SER A 234 28.98 -74.02 -7.69
N GLY A 235 28.05 -74.96 -7.49
CA GLY A 235 26.74 -74.70 -6.88
C GLY A 235 26.74 -74.90 -5.37
N GLY A 236 27.88 -75.14 -4.71
CA GLY A 236 27.96 -75.44 -3.28
C GLY A 236 28.09 -76.93 -2.96
N SER A 237 27.66 -77.33 -1.76
CA SER A 237 27.72 -78.73 -1.29
C SER A 237 26.48 -79.11 -0.49
N VAL A 238 26.00 -80.35 -0.62
CA VAL A 238 24.92 -80.91 0.21
C VAL A 238 25.36 -82.23 0.83
N ASP A 239 25.06 -82.45 2.12
CA ASP A 239 25.35 -83.71 2.82
C ASP A 239 24.23 -84.76 2.67
N ALA A 240 24.47 -85.98 3.15
CA ALA A 240 23.51 -87.08 3.07
C ALA A 240 22.20 -86.84 3.86
N SER A 241 22.17 -85.84 4.74
CA SER A 241 20.99 -85.44 5.51
C SER A 241 20.23 -84.27 4.87
N GLY A 242 20.67 -83.78 3.71
CA GLY A 242 20.04 -82.66 3.00
C GLY A 242 20.48 -81.28 3.50
N ASN A 243 21.57 -81.16 4.26
CA ASN A 243 22.11 -79.86 4.66
C ASN A 243 23.01 -79.30 3.56
N TYR A 244 22.60 -78.17 2.99
CA TYR A 244 23.26 -77.47 1.90
C TYR A 244 24.08 -76.28 2.41
N THR A 245 25.27 -76.08 1.83
CA THR A 245 26.11 -74.89 2.00
C THR A 245 26.33 -74.23 0.64
N ALA A 246 25.98 -72.95 0.53
CA ALA A 246 26.05 -72.16 -0.69
C ALA A 246 27.51 -71.85 -1.10
N PRO A 247 27.79 -71.70 -2.41
CA PRO A 247 29.09 -71.31 -2.91
C PRO A 247 29.43 -69.86 -2.52
N ALA A 248 30.70 -69.49 -2.68
CA ALA A 248 31.19 -68.13 -2.38
C ALA A 248 30.76 -67.06 -3.43
N SER A 249 30.17 -67.47 -4.55
CA SER A 249 29.72 -66.59 -5.62
C SER A 249 28.20 -66.54 -5.70
N ALA A 250 27.67 -65.35 -5.98
CA ALA A 250 26.24 -65.16 -6.23
C ALA A 250 25.80 -65.87 -7.50
N GLY A 251 24.56 -66.37 -7.52
CA GLY A 251 24.02 -67.13 -8.64
C GLY A 251 22.83 -67.98 -8.22
N THR A 252 22.51 -68.98 -9.02
CA THR A 252 21.47 -69.96 -8.73
C THR A 252 22.10 -71.34 -8.64
N ALA A 253 21.77 -72.10 -7.61
CA ALA A 253 22.18 -73.48 -7.42
C ALA A 253 20.96 -74.39 -7.27
N HIS A 254 21.09 -75.67 -7.61
CA HIS A 254 19.99 -76.63 -7.54
C HIS A 254 20.37 -77.83 -6.69
N VAL A 255 19.61 -78.06 -5.61
CA VAL A 255 19.77 -79.20 -4.70
C VAL A 255 18.83 -80.31 -5.14
N MET A 256 19.39 -81.45 -5.54
CA MET A 256 18.66 -82.58 -6.11
C MET A 256 18.62 -83.78 -5.16
N ALA A 257 17.43 -84.34 -4.94
CA ALA A 257 17.20 -85.61 -4.27
C ALA A 257 16.77 -86.67 -5.30
N THR A 258 17.53 -87.75 -5.46
CA THR A 258 17.23 -88.85 -6.39
C THR A 258 16.74 -90.07 -5.63
N SER A 259 15.63 -90.69 -6.05
CA SER A 259 15.07 -91.87 -5.38
C SER A 259 16.05 -93.04 -5.42
N VAL A 260 16.14 -93.78 -4.31
CA VAL A 260 16.89 -95.05 -4.25
C VAL A 260 16.13 -96.18 -4.96
N ALA A 261 14.79 -96.19 -4.92
CA ALA A 261 13.98 -97.25 -5.52
C ALA A 261 13.85 -97.16 -7.04
N ASP A 262 13.89 -95.94 -7.60
CA ASP A 262 13.96 -95.71 -9.04
C ASP A 262 14.92 -94.54 -9.32
N PRO A 263 16.19 -94.80 -9.64
CA PRO A 263 17.19 -93.76 -9.90
C PRO A 263 16.86 -92.85 -11.09
N SER A 264 15.86 -93.18 -11.91
CA SER A 264 15.37 -92.28 -12.97
C SER A 264 14.48 -91.15 -12.43
N ARG A 265 14.10 -91.18 -11.14
CA ARG A 265 13.18 -90.24 -10.51
C ARG A 265 13.90 -89.39 -9.47
N ASN A 266 13.79 -88.06 -9.61
CA ASN A 266 14.39 -87.10 -8.71
C ASN A 266 13.48 -85.88 -8.50
N GLY A 267 13.72 -85.16 -7.39
CA GLY A 267 13.13 -83.86 -7.09
C GLY A 267 14.24 -82.83 -6.92
N VAL A 268 14.00 -81.58 -7.36
CA VAL A 268 15.00 -80.51 -7.36
C VAL A 268 14.45 -79.29 -6.62
N ALA A 269 15.25 -78.72 -5.73
CA ALA A 269 15.01 -77.41 -5.13
C ALA A 269 15.94 -76.35 -5.71
N THR A 270 15.41 -75.16 -5.99
CA THR A 270 16.18 -74.03 -6.52
C THR A 270 16.62 -73.11 -5.39
N VAL A 271 17.91 -72.77 -5.33
CA VAL A 271 18.49 -71.87 -4.33
C VAL A 271 19.02 -70.60 -4.99
N GLY A 272 18.43 -69.46 -4.65
CA GLY A 272 18.96 -68.15 -5.00
C GLY A 272 20.09 -67.75 -4.05
N VAL A 273 21.32 -67.66 -4.57
CA VAL A 273 22.49 -67.21 -3.82
C VAL A 273 22.72 -65.73 -4.13
N THR A 274 22.43 -64.85 -3.19
CA THR A 274 22.66 -63.41 -3.37
C THR A 274 24.10 -63.04 -2.99
N ALA A 275 24.66 -62.04 -3.68
CA ALA A 275 25.95 -61.49 -3.32
C ALA A 275 25.87 -60.87 -1.91
N SER A 276 26.95 -60.95 -1.13
CA SER A 276 27.07 -60.16 0.10
C SER A 276 26.85 -58.68 -0.24
N PRO A 277 26.20 -57.89 0.64
CA PRO A 277 25.93 -56.50 0.34
C PRO A 277 27.26 -55.76 0.12
N ALA A 278 27.36 -55.03 -0.99
CA ALA A 278 28.55 -54.24 -1.29
C ALA A 278 28.50 -52.95 -0.47
N VAL A 279 29.64 -52.56 0.09
CA VAL A 279 29.78 -51.28 0.80
C VAL A 279 29.39 -50.12 -0.13
N ALA A 280 28.52 -49.23 0.35
CA ALA A 280 28.08 -48.04 -0.36
C ALA A 280 28.05 -46.83 0.59
N VAL A 281 28.30 -45.63 0.05
CA VAL A 281 28.30 -44.38 0.82
C VAL A 281 27.24 -43.45 0.25
N SER A 282 26.49 -42.77 1.13
CA SER A 282 25.64 -41.63 0.77
C SER A 282 26.00 -40.42 1.61
N ILE A 283 25.97 -39.22 1.02
CA ILE A 283 26.30 -37.94 1.67
C ILE A 283 25.06 -37.03 1.67
N SER A 284 24.80 -36.33 2.77
CA SER A 284 23.66 -35.40 2.92
C SER A 284 24.09 -34.10 3.61
N PRO A 285 23.66 -32.92 3.10
CA PRO A 285 22.95 -32.72 1.84
C PRO A 285 23.82 -33.04 0.61
N VAL A 286 23.22 -33.50 -0.50
CA VAL A 286 23.95 -33.76 -1.76
C VAL A 286 24.33 -32.48 -2.51
N THR A 287 23.60 -31.39 -2.26
CA THR A 287 23.89 -30.05 -2.76
C THR A 287 23.58 -29.03 -1.69
N THR A 288 24.44 -28.04 -1.50
CA THR A 288 24.20 -26.91 -0.59
C THR A 288 24.82 -25.63 -1.13
N SER A 289 24.38 -24.48 -0.63
CA SER A 289 24.96 -23.18 -0.99
C SER A 289 25.33 -22.40 0.27
N VAL A 290 26.53 -21.84 0.27
CA VAL A 290 27.10 -21.04 1.37
C VAL A 290 27.80 -19.81 0.79
N ILE A 291 28.01 -18.77 1.59
CA ILE A 291 28.84 -17.62 1.19
C ILE A 291 30.32 -17.95 1.38
N ALA A 292 31.21 -17.22 0.70
CA ALA A 292 32.65 -17.30 0.90
C ALA A 292 33.03 -17.21 2.39
N GLY A 293 33.86 -18.16 2.88
CA GLY A 293 34.21 -18.29 4.31
C GLY A 293 33.11 -18.84 5.23
N GLY A 294 31.92 -19.13 4.71
CA GLY A 294 30.81 -19.71 5.47
C GLY A 294 31.03 -21.18 5.87
N VAL A 295 30.24 -21.66 6.83
CA VAL A 295 30.35 -23.03 7.36
C VAL A 295 29.04 -23.78 7.16
N THR A 296 29.12 -25.06 6.78
CA THR A 296 27.98 -26.00 6.76
C THR A 296 28.42 -27.38 7.22
N THR A 297 27.47 -28.27 7.50
CA THR A 297 27.76 -29.63 7.99
C THR A 297 27.17 -30.66 7.04
N PHE A 298 27.96 -31.68 6.76
CA PHE A 298 27.57 -32.87 6.01
C PHE A 298 27.52 -34.07 6.93
N SER A 299 26.57 -34.95 6.70
CA SER A 299 26.55 -36.30 7.26
C SER A 299 26.74 -37.32 6.14
N ALA A 300 27.33 -38.46 6.47
CA ALA A 300 27.45 -39.58 5.55
C ALA A 300 26.97 -40.87 6.21
N THR A 301 26.40 -41.76 5.41
CA THR A 301 25.93 -43.07 5.83
C THR A 301 26.63 -44.13 5.00
N VAL A 302 27.26 -45.11 5.65
CA VAL A 302 27.82 -46.30 5.01
C VAL A 302 26.84 -47.47 5.18
N THR A 303 26.43 -48.10 4.08
CA THR A 303 25.59 -49.30 4.08
C THR A 303 26.32 -50.48 3.47
N GLY A 304 25.90 -51.71 3.78
CA GLY A 304 26.50 -52.93 3.23
C GLY A 304 27.84 -53.35 3.84
N ALA A 305 28.19 -52.84 5.03
CA ALA A 305 29.32 -53.34 5.81
C ALA A 305 28.90 -54.60 6.61
N ASP A 306 29.71 -55.66 6.57
CA ASP A 306 29.47 -56.88 7.36
C ASP A 306 29.81 -56.67 8.86
N THR A 307 29.35 -57.59 9.71
CA THR A 307 29.69 -57.62 11.14
C THR A 307 31.21 -57.70 11.35
N GLY A 308 31.81 -56.59 11.75
CA GLY A 308 33.25 -56.44 11.99
C GLY A 308 33.92 -55.32 11.16
N GLN A 309 33.23 -54.76 10.14
CA GLN A 309 33.72 -53.64 9.33
C GLN A 309 33.20 -52.29 9.86
N SER A 310 33.98 -51.21 9.71
CA SER A 310 33.61 -49.87 10.19
C SER A 310 32.56 -49.19 9.30
N THR A 311 31.58 -48.54 9.91
CA THR A 311 30.60 -47.70 9.21
C THR A 311 31.01 -46.22 9.10
N ASP A 312 32.25 -45.90 9.50
CA ASP A 312 32.77 -44.53 9.48
C ASP A 312 33.20 -44.12 8.06
N VAL A 313 33.36 -42.80 7.88
CA VAL A 313 33.91 -42.21 6.65
C VAL A 313 35.13 -41.35 6.94
N THR A 314 35.98 -41.19 5.94
CA THR A 314 37.01 -40.15 5.87
C THR A 314 36.53 -39.02 4.97
N TRP A 315 36.67 -37.78 5.45
CA TRP A 315 36.23 -36.58 4.74
C TRP A 315 37.38 -35.91 3.98
N SER A 316 37.11 -35.41 2.79
CA SER A 316 38.07 -34.65 1.99
C SER A 316 37.40 -33.63 1.09
N ILE A 317 38.19 -32.67 0.58
CA ILE A 317 37.76 -31.70 -0.43
C ILE A 317 38.41 -32.06 -1.75
N GLN A 318 37.61 -32.21 -2.80
CA GLN A 318 38.10 -32.63 -4.11
C GLN A 318 39.09 -31.62 -4.72
N GLU A 319 38.84 -30.32 -4.51
CA GLU A 319 39.69 -29.22 -4.99
C GLU A 319 40.88 -28.90 -4.04
N GLY A 320 41.10 -29.72 -3.00
CA GLY A 320 42.12 -29.47 -1.99
C GLY A 320 41.89 -28.15 -1.23
N ALA A 321 42.96 -27.49 -0.79
CA ALA A 321 42.87 -26.25 0.01
C ALA A 321 42.16 -25.09 -0.71
N ASN A 322 42.14 -25.10 -2.05
CA ASN A 322 41.43 -24.08 -2.84
C ASN A 322 39.91 -24.21 -2.72
N GLY A 323 39.41 -25.40 -2.37
CA GLY A 323 38.00 -25.66 -2.11
C GLY A 323 37.59 -25.57 -0.64
N GLY A 324 38.43 -25.01 0.24
CA GLY A 324 38.13 -24.85 1.67
C GLY A 324 38.69 -25.97 2.54
N SER A 325 38.04 -26.26 3.66
CA SER A 325 38.45 -27.30 4.61
C SER A 325 37.25 -28.09 5.15
N ILE A 326 37.47 -29.34 5.57
CA ILE A 326 36.48 -30.16 6.26
C ILE A 326 37.14 -30.93 7.40
N ASP A 327 36.48 -31.00 8.56
CA ASP A 327 36.98 -31.78 9.70
C ASP A 327 36.38 -33.19 9.76
N GLY A 328 36.86 -34.01 10.69
CA GLY A 328 36.42 -35.39 10.87
C GLY A 328 34.94 -35.55 11.27
N SER A 329 34.26 -34.48 11.67
CA SER A 329 32.82 -34.48 11.98
C SER A 329 31.94 -34.14 10.78
N GLY A 330 32.53 -33.86 9.61
CA GLY A 330 31.82 -33.43 8.41
C GLY A 330 31.52 -31.93 8.38
N ARG A 331 32.17 -31.12 9.22
CA ARG A 331 31.99 -29.66 9.23
C ARG A 331 32.89 -29.02 8.17
N TYR A 332 32.27 -28.54 7.10
CA TYR A 332 32.92 -27.88 5.97
C TYR A 332 32.99 -26.36 6.16
N THR A 333 34.15 -25.77 5.90
CA THR A 333 34.39 -24.32 5.83
C THR A 333 34.74 -23.95 4.39
N ALA A 334 33.93 -23.09 3.77
CA ALA A 334 34.09 -22.66 2.38
C ALA A 334 35.36 -21.79 2.18
N PRO A 335 35.97 -21.84 1.00
CA PRO A 335 37.08 -20.96 0.64
C PRO A 335 36.62 -19.50 0.53
N GLY A 336 37.58 -18.58 0.50
CA GLY A 336 37.31 -17.13 0.34
C GLY A 336 36.88 -16.73 -1.06
N ASN A 337 37.08 -17.58 -2.07
CA ASN A 337 36.72 -17.30 -3.46
C ASN A 337 35.38 -17.94 -3.83
N PRO A 338 34.48 -17.23 -4.53
CA PRO A 338 33.25 -17.81 -5.06
C PRO A 338 33.54 -18.89 -6.10
N GLY A 339 32.68 -19.91 -6.17
CA GLY A 339 32.84 -21.03 -7.08
C GLY A 339 32.02 -22.24 -6.69
N THR A 340 32.18 -23.32 -7.44
CA THR A 340 31.59 -24.63 -7.12
C THR A 340 32.68 -25.57 -6.65
N PHE A 341 32.46 -26.20 -5.50
CA PHE A 341 33.43 -27.08 -4.83
C PHE A 341 32.76 -28.38 -4.38
N HIS A 342 33.55 -29.40 -4.05
CA HIS A 342 33.02 -30.72 -3.76
C HIS A 342 33.58 -31.34 -2.48
N VAL A 343 32.66 -31.81 -1.62
CA VAL A 343 32.97 -32.54 -0.39
C VAL A 343 32.81 -34.02 -0.64
N VAL A 344 33.83 -34.81 -0.32
CA VAL A 344 33.86 -36.25 -0.56
C VAL A 344 33.94 -37.00 0.76
N ALA A 345 32.99 -37.91 0.99
CA ALA A 345 33.01 -38.89 2.07
C ALA A 345 33.41 -40.26 1.53
N THR A 346 34.49 -40.85 2.02
CA THR A 346 35.01 -42.16 1.58
C THR A 346 34.89 -43.18 2.71
N SER A 347 34.35 -44.37 2.44
CA SER A 347 34.17 -45.40 3.46
C SER A 347 35.50 -45.88 4.05
N VAL A 348 35.53 -46.11 5.36
CA VAL A 348 36.67 -46.76 6.02
C VAL A 348 36.68 -48.28 5.76
N ALA A 349 35.51 -48.91 5.61
CA ALA A 349 35.41 -50.34 5.31
C ALA A 349 35.88 -50.71 3.89
N ASP A 350 35.60 -49.85 2.90
CA ASP A 350 36.06 -50.00 1.52
C ASP A 350 36.47 -48.64 0.95
N GLY A 351 37.77 -48.36 0.94
CA GLY A 351 38.33 -47.11 0.44
C GLY A 351 38.08 -46.83 -1.05
N SER A 352 37.55 -47.80 -1.81
CA SER A 352 37.13 -47.58 -3.20
C SER A 352 35.72 -46.98 -3.34
N LYS A 353 34.99 -46.83 -2.21
CA LYS A 353 33.59 -46.35 -2.19
C LYS A 353 33.50 -44.98 -1.55
N SER A 354 32.95 -44.02 -2.28
CA SER A 354 32.76 -42.66 -1.81
C SER A 354 31.47 -42.04 -2.34
N ALA A 355 31.03 -40.96 -1.69
CA ALA A 355 29.95 -40.10 -2.15
C ALA A 355 30.42 -38.64 -2.15
N THR A 356 29.99 -37.88 -3.15
CA THR A 356 30.39 -36.48 -3.36
C THR A 356 29.18 -35.55 -3.27
N ALA A 357 29.29 -34.49 -2.47
CA ALA A 357 28.32 -33.41 -2.39
C ALA A 357 28.87 -32.17 -3.11
N THR A 358 28.00 -31.43 -3.79
CA THR A 358 28.34 -30.18 -4.48
C THR A 358 28.02 -28.97 -3.60
N VAL A 359 28.96 -28.03 -3.49
CA VAL A 359 28.81 -26.80 -2.71
C VAL A 359 28.96 -25.59 -3.61
N THR A 360 27.89 -24.80 -3.76
CA THR A 360 27.95 -23.51 -4.46
C THR A 360 28.31 -22.42 -3.47
N VAL A 361 29.54 -21.91 -3.57
CA VAL A 361 30.05 -20.81 -2.77
C VAL A 361 29.77 -19.51 -3.50
N ASN A 362 28.83 -18.73 -2.98
CA ASN A 362 28.50 -17.41 -3.52
C ASN A 362 29.47 -16.37 -2.98
N ALA A 363 29.68 -15.30 -3.74
CA ALA A 363 30.35 -14.11 -3.21
C ALA A 363 29.62 -13.61 -1.97
N ALA A 364 30.38 -13.28 -0.93
CA ALA A 364 29.83 -12.54 0.19
C ALA A 364 29.24 -11.23 -0.36
N PRO A 365 28.04 -10.80 0.07
CA PRO A 365 27.52 -9.50 -0.32
C PRO A 365 28.54 -8.43 0.07
N SER A 366 28.97 -7.61 -0.90
CA SER A 366 29.85 -6.49 -0.62
C SER A 366 29.07 -5.44 0.16
N ILE A 367 29.58 -5.04 1.32
CA ILE A 367 29.03 -3.93 2.07
C ILE A 367 29.15 -2.67 1.21
N THR A 368 28.05 -1.98 0.97
CA THR A 368 28.04 -0.70 0.26
C THR A 368 27.41 0.36 1.13
N VAL A 369 27.94 1.58 1.06
CA VAL A 369 27.43 2.75 1.78
C VAL A 369 26.92 3.75 0.75
N SER A 370 25.79 4.40 1.03
CA SER A 370 25.27 5.52 0.24
C SER A 370 24.83 6.65 1.17
N ILE A 371 25.04 7.91 0.76
CA ILE A 371 24.57 9.09 1.48
C ILE A 371 23.44 9.77 0.69
N ALA A 372 22.40 10.19 1.39
CA ALA A 372 21.32 11.01 0.85
C ALA A 372 21.10 12.27 1.73
N PRO A 373 21.07 13.48 1.12
CA PRO A 373 21.32 13.75 -0.30
C PRO A 373 22.80 13.54 -0.68
N GLY A 374 23.08 13.14 -1.93
CA GLY A 374 24.47 12.96 -2.43
C GLY A 374 25.20 14.27 -2.72
N SER A 375 24.45 15.37 -2.85
CA SER A 375 24.96 16.73 -2.90
C SER A 375 23.99 17.67 -2.22
N ALA A 376 24.49 18.68 -1.52
CA ALA A 376 23.69 19.73 -0.89
C ALA A 376 24.35 21.10 -1.06
N SER A 377 23.57 22.16 -0.88
CA SER A 377 24.07 23.53 -0.82
C SER A 377 23.58 24.21 0.44
N THR A 378 24.43 24.98 1.10
CA THR A 378 24.08 25.78 2.28
C THR A 378 24.91 27.08 2.29
N GLN A 379 24.60 28.03 3.16
CA GLN A 379 25.45 29.18 3.44
C GLN A 379 26.50 28.84 4.49
N ALA A 380 27.55 29.66 4.59
CA ALA A 380 28.56 29.55 5.65
C ALA A 380 27.88 29.57 7.04
N GLY A 381 28.23 28.60 7.90
CA GLY A 381 27.58 28.39 9.20
C GLY A 381 26.24 27.64 9.18
N GLY A 382 25.62 27.44 8.01
CA GLY A 382 24.35 26.73 7.88
C GLY A 382 24.46 25.22 8.12
N THR A 383 23.34 24.56 8.37
CA THR A 383 23.30 23.11 8.66
C THR A 383 22.62 22.30 7.56
N VAL A 384 23.10 21.08 7.34
CA VAL A 384 22.53 20.11 6.38
C VAL A 384 22.42 18.76 7.06
N SER A 385 21.26 18.11 6.97
CA SER A 385 21.07 16.75 7.48
C SER A 385 21.34 15.72 6.39
N PHE A 386 22.26 14.80 6.67
CA PHE A 386 22.55 13.64 5.85
C PHE A 386 22.05 12.37 6.50
N THR A 387 21.58 11.45 5.66
CA THR A 387 21.26 10.08 6.06
C THR A 387 22.18 9.13 5.30
N ALA A 388 22.60 8.04 5.93
CA ALA A 388 23.39 7.00 5.29
C ALA A 388 22.63 5.67 5.31
N SER A 389 22.76 4.90 4.23
CA SER A 389 22.27 3.52 4.15
C SER A 389 23.46 2.59 3.92
N VAL A 390 23.50 1.49 4.67
CA VAL A 390 24.50 0.42 4.51
C VAL A 390 23.77 -0.83 4.05
N THR A 391 24.12 -1.34 2.87
CA THR A 391 23.53 -2.56 2.30
C THR A 391 24.60 -3.65 2.14
N GLY A 392 24.17 -4.91 1.94
CA GLY A 392 25.09 -6.04 1.83
C GLY A 392 25.60 -6.59 3.17
N LEU A 393 24.90 -6.31 4.28
CA LEU A 393 25.25 -6.77 5.62
C LEU A 393 24.83 -8.25 5.84
N GLY A 394 25.68 -9.00 6.55
CA GLY A 394 25.32 -10.30 7.13
C GLY A 394 24.43 -10.16 8.38
N ALA A 395 23.82 -11.26 8.81
CA ALA A 395 22.78 -11.29 9.86
C ALA A 395 23.21 -10.73 11.24
N THR A 396 24.50 -10.60 11.51
CA THR A 396 25.06 -10.09 12.78
C THR A 396 25.88 -8.80 12.62
N GLN A 397 25.91 -8.20 11.43
CA GLN A 397 26.70 -6.99 11.16
C GLN A 397 25.88 -5.71 11.39
N SER A 398 26.53 -4.67 11.91
CA SER A 398 25.89 -3.38 12.22
C SER A 398 25.63 -2.56 10.96
N SER A 399 24.44 -1.96 10.86
CA SER A 399 24.12 -0.98 9.81
C SER A 399 24.52 0.46 10.16
N ALA A 400 25.23 0.66 11.28
CA ALA A 400 25.68 1.98 11.72
C ALA A 400 26.83 2.50 10.84
N VAL A 401 26.95 3.83 10.77
CA VAL A 401 28.06 4.54 10.14
C VAL A 401 28.76 5.46 11.14
N SER A 402 30.05 5.73 10.90
CA SER A 402 30.74 6.87 11.48
C SER A 402 30.76 8.03 10.49
N TRP A 403 30.47 9.24 10.99
CA TRP A 403 30.45 10.46 10.19
C TRP A 403 31.74 11.25 10.36
N SER A 404 32.25 11.84 9.27
CA SER A 404 33.37 12.77 9.30
C SER A 404 33.26 13.81 8.19
N VAL A 405 34.05 14.87 8.31
CA VAL A 405 34.25 15.89 7.25
C VAL A 405 35.64 15.70 6.70
N GLN A 406 35.76 15.53 5.37
CA GLN A 406 37.03 15.24 4.71
C GLN A 406 38.07 16.34 4.93
N GLU A 407 37.64 17.60 4.92
CA GLU A 407 38.49 18.78 5.13
C GLU A 407 38.73 19.10 6.63
N GLY A 408 38.36 18.20 7.54
CA GLY A 408 38.49 18.41 8.99
C GLY A 408 37.68 19.60 9.49
N SER A 409 38.15 20.27 10.55
CA SER A 409 37.43 21.42 11.14
C SER A 409 37.33 22.63 10.21
N ALA A 410 38.23 22.75 9.23
CA ALA A 410 38.16 23.79 8.20
C ALA A 410 36.98 23.59 7.24
N GLY A 411 36.48 22.35 7.11
CA GLY A 411 35.31 22.00 6.31
C GLY A 411 34.00 21.96 7.07
N GLY A 412 33.97 22.37 8.34
CA GLY A 412 32.78 22.32 9.19
C GLY A 412 32.84 21.19 10.22
N THR A 413 31.69 20.82 10.76
CA THR A 413 31.54 19.73 11.73
C THR A 413 30.37 18.83 11.36
N ILE A 414 30.40 17.57 11.77
CA ILE A 414 29.25 16.66 11.63
C ILE A 414 29.09 15.82 12.89
N ASN A 415 27.84 15.67 13.35
CA ASN A 415 27.55 14.87 14.55
C ASN A 415 27.23 13.40 14.19
N GLY A 416 27.10 12.55 15.22
CA GLY A 416 26.78 11.13 15.05
C GLY A 416 25.39 10.85 14.44
N ALA A 417 24.50 11.84 14.37
CA ALA A 417 23.19 11.73 13.74
C ALA A 417 23.20 12.14 12.25
N GLY A 418 24.36 12.53 11.71
CA GLY A 418 24.50 12.98 10.31
C GLY A 418 24.13 14.44 10.07
N THR A 419 24.01 15.26 11.12
CA THR A 419 23.81 16.71 10.98
C THR A 419 25.16 17.39 10.78
N TYR A 420 25.39 17.90 9.57
CA TYR A 420 26.56 18.68 9.20
C TYR A 420 26.30 20.17 9.45
N THR A 421 27.31 20.88 9.97
CA THR A 421 27.36 22.34 10.12
C THR A 421 28.52 22.88 9.29
N ALA A 422 28.20 23.72 8.31
CA ALA A 422 29.16 24.32 7.40
C ALA A 422 30.16 25.24 8.11
N PRO A 423 31.41 25.35 7.61
CA PRO A 423 32.38 26.30 8.13
C PRO A 423 31.99 27.74 7.78
N SER A 424 32.67 28.71 8.37
CA SER A 424 32.47 30.14 8.09
C SER A 424 32.99 30.59 6.72
N SER A 425 33.73 29.72 6.02
CA SER A 425 34.31 30.01 4.71
C SER A 425 33.49 29.39 3.59
N ALA A 426 33.28 30.14 2.51
CA ALA A 426 32.72 29.60 1.27
C ALA A 426 33.63 28.53 0.68
N GLY A 427 33.05 27.53 0.04
CA GLY A 427 33.81 26.48 -0.62
C GLY A 427 32.99 25.24 -0.91
N THR A 428 33.67 24.21 -1.41
CA THR A 428 33.10 22.88 -1.58
C THR A 428 33.74 21.97 -0.54
N PHE A 429 32.91 21.31 0.26
CA PHE A 429 33.32 20.43 1.34
C PHE A 429 32.68 19.06 1.19
N HIS A 430 33.20 18.05 1.88
CA HIS A 430 32.75 16.67 1.72
C HIS A 430 32.42 16.02 3.06
N VAL A 431 31.20 15.50 3.16
CA VAL A 431 30.74 14.68 4.27
C VAL A 431 30.96 13.21 3.93
N ILE A 432 31.68 12.50 4.79
CA ILE A 432 31.99 11.08 4.63
C ILE A 432 31.21 10.27 5.66
N ALA A 433 30.51 9.23 5.19
CA ALA A 433 29.93 8.18 6.01
C ALA A 433 30.72 6.89 5.77
N THR A 434 31.29 6.32 6.83
CA THR A 434 32.08 5.08 6.78
C THR A 434 31.33 3.98 7.53
N SER A 435 31.21 2.79 6.93
CA SER A 435 30.53 1.66 7.59
C SER A 435 31.27 1.23 8.85
N VAL A 436 30.52 0.97 9.94
CA VAL A 436 31.08 0.37 11.16
C VAL A 436 31.34 -1.13 10.97
N ALA A 437 30.58 -1.79 10.08
CA ALA A 437 30.75 -3.21 9.78
C ALA A 437 31.96 -3.50 8.88
N ASP A 438 32.36 -2.55 8.04
CA ASP A 438 33.58 -2.60 7.22
C ASP A 438 34.10 -1.17 7.00
N ASN A 439 35.16 -0.82 7.72
CA ASN A 439 35.73 0.53 7.68
C ASN A 439 36.46 0.87 6.38
N THR A 440 36.59 -0.08 5.44
CA THR A 440 37.11 0.17 4.09
C THR A 440 36.03 0.67 3.13
N GLN A 441 34.76 0.62 3.53
CA GLN A 441 33.61 1.04 2.72
C GLN A 441 33.04 2.37 3.22
N SER A 442 32.99 3.37 2.32
CA SER A 442 32.48 4.70 2.62
C SER A 442 31.79 5.33 1.43
N ALA A 443 30.90 6.29 1.69
CA ALA A 443 30.36 7.20 0.68
C ALA A 443 30.70 8.64 1.04
N SER A 444 30.73 9.50 0.02
CA SER A 444 30.96 10.94 0.14
C SER A 444 29.76 11.71 -0.42
N ALA A 445 29.37 12.77 0.28
CA ALA A 445 28.41 13.75 -0.21
C ALA A 445 29.07 15.13 -0.31
N THR A 446 28.85 15.81 -1.43
CA THR A 446 29.42 17.13 -1.69
C THR A 446 28.52 18.22 -1.12
N VAL A 447 29.08 19.14 -0.32
CA VAL A 447 28.39 20.31 0.21
C VAL A 447 28.99 21.57 -0.40
N THR A 448 28.19 22.28 -1.21
CA THR A 448 28.56 23.60 -1.70
C THR A 448 28.13 24.64 -0.68
N VAL A 449 29.11 25.24 -0.01
CA VAL A 449 28.91 26.30 0.96
C VAL A 449 29.11 27.62 0.26
N ALA A 450 28.01 28.32 0.01
CA ALA A 450 28.07 29.71 -0.41
C ALA A 450 28.66 30.57 0.71
N ALA A 451 29.41 31.62 0.37
CA ALA A 451 29.75 32.64 1.36
C ALA A 451 28.46 33.06 2.08
N ALA A 452 28.51 33.25 3.41
CA ALA A 452 27.48 34.05 4.07
C ALA A 452 27.33 35.32 3.23
N PRO A 453 26.12 35.78 2.91
CA PRO A 453 25.93 36.93 2.05
C PRO A 453 26.68 38.14 2.61
N SER A 454 27.93 38.34 2.18
CA SER A 454 28.54 39.66 2.11
C SER A 454 27.96 40.31 0.87
N GLN A 455 26.65 40.50 0.87
CA GLN A 455 26.03 41.35 -0.12
C GLN A 455 26.38 42.76 0.30
N SER A 456 27.43 43.29 -0.33
CA SER A 456 27.53 44.73 -0.53
C SER A 456 26.14 45.25 -0.90
N PRO A 457 25.70 46.42 -0.36
CA PRO A 457 24.40 46.99 -0.69
C PRO A 457 24.19 46.92 -2.20
N PRO A 458 22.96 46.59 -2.67
CA PRO A 458 22.71 46.38 -4.09
C PRO A 458 23.35 47.53 -4.87
N PRO A 459 24.18 47.26 -5.88
CA PRO A 459 24.81 48.31 -6.66
C PRO A 459 23.69 49.25 -7.09
N THR A 460 23.85 50.55 -6.80
CA THR A 460 22.85 51.52 -7.20
C THR A 460 22.75 51.41 -8.71
N SER A 461 21.66 50.85 -9.23
CA SER A 461 21.41 50.70 -10.67
C SER A 461 21.29 52.06 -11.38
N GLY A 462 21.54 53.16 -10.65
CA GLY A 462 21.18 54.52 -10.98
C GLY A 462 19.69 54.79 -10.89
N LEU A 463 18.84 53.75 -10.78
CA LEU A 463 17.38 53.87 -10.95
C LEU A 463 16.69 54.52 -9.75
N LEU A 464 17.15 54.21 -8.55
CA LEU A 464 16.59 54.73 -7.30
C LEU A 464 17.70 55.15 -6.34
N PRO A 465 17.51 56.23 -5.58
CA PRO A 465 18.37 56.57 -4.45
C PRO A 465 18.49 55.43 -3.42
N ALA A 466 19.63 55.33 -2.75
CA ALA A 466 19.92 54.24 -1.80
C ALA A 466 18.96 54.17 -0.60
N ASP A 467 18.36 55.30 -0.21
CA ASP A 467 17.34 55.36 0.83
C ASP A 467 16.01 54.74 0.37
N ARG A 468 15.70 54.70 -0.92
CA ARG A 468 14.52 54.05 -1.52
C ARG A 468 14.67 52.54 -1.70
N MET A 469 15.88 52.06 -1.94
CA MET A 469 16.11 50.64 -2.28
C MET A 469 16.30 49.77 -1.06
N THR A 470 15.82 48.53 -1.13
CA THR A 470 16.20 47.47 -0.19
C THR A 470 16.31 46.15 -0.95
N VAL A 471 16.80 45.10 -0.31
CA VAL A 471 16.72 43.75 -0.90
C VAL A 471 15.33 43.21 -0.62
N TRP A 472 14.51 43.11 -1.66
CA TRP A 472 13.22 42.41 -1.58
C TRP A 472 13.44 40.93 -1.85
N ASN A 473 13.42 40.12 -0.79
CA ASN A 473 13.41 38.66 -0.86
C ASN A 473 12.28 38.10 0.02
N PRO A 474 11.02 38.41 -0.33
CA PRO A 474 9.84 38.13 0.48
C PRO A 474 9.34 36.68 0.33
N GLY A 475 8.36 36.31 1.14
CA GLY A 475 7.62 35.05 0.98
C GLY A 475 8.41 33.84 1.46
N VAL A 476 7.91 32.63 1.20
CA VAL A 476 8.53 31.43 1.75
C VAL A 476 9.90 31.22 1.12
N ALA A 477 10.96 31.18 1.94
CA ALA A 477 12.32 30.97 1.45
C ALA A 477 12.43 29.64 0.65
N GLY A 478 12.85 29.72 -0.61
CA GLY A 478 12.91 28.58 -1.53
C GLY A 478 11.57 28.18 -2.17
N GLY A 479 10.50 28.93 -1.90
CA GLY A 479 9.15 28.71 -2.39
C GLY A 479 8.31 27.76 -1.53
N ILE A 480 7.00 27.73 -1.79
CA ILE A 480 6.06 26.84 -1.11
C ILE A 480 6.42 25.37 -1.41
N THR A 481 6.77 24.61 -0.37
CA THR A 481 7.14 23.20 -0.49
C THR A 481 5.92 22.34 -0.86
N ALA A 482 6.03 21.57 -1.94
CA ALA A 482 4.99 20.62 -2.35
C ALA A 482 4.97 19.38 -1.42
N ARG A 483 3.96 19.30 -0.55
CA ARG A 483 3.72 18.13 0.32
C ARG A 483 2.74 17.15 -0.31
N THR A 484 3.13 15.88 -0.43
CA THR A 484 2.31 14.83 -1.06
C THR A 484 1.84 13.76 -0.08
N THR A 485 2.51 13.59 1.06
CA THR A 485 2.13 12.59 2.07
C THR A 485 0.93 13.07 2.89
N VAL A 486 -0.21 12.41 2.73
CA VAL A 486 -1.42 12.66 3.52
C VAL A 486 -1.38 11.84 4.81
N CYS A 487 -1.34 12.50 5.97
CA CYS A 487 -1.35 11.84 7.28
C CYS A 487 -2.77 11.39 7.68
N ARG A 488 -3.77 12.18 7.29
CA ARG A 488 -5.18 11.96 7.64
C ARG A 488 -6.08 12.64 6.63
N THR A 489 -7.15 11.95 6.25
CA THR A 489 -8.28 12.54 5.51
C THR A 489 -9.45 12.75 6.47
N VAL A 490 -10.03 13.95 6.47
CA VAL A 490 -11.27 14.29 7.18
C VAL A 490 -12.39 14.44 6.16
N ASN A 491 -13.45 13.64 6.29
CA ASN A 491 -14.54 13.61 5.33
C ASN A 491 -15.70 14.53 5.76
N ALA A 492 -16.13 15.43 4.88
CA ALA A 492 -17.27 16.33 5.11
C ALA A 492 -18.57 15.56 5.40
N SER A 493 -18.73 14.39 4.77
CA SER A 493 -19.89 13.50 4.97
C SER A 493 -20.03 13.01 6.40
N THR A 494 -18.93 12.88 7.17
CA THR A 494 -18.95 12.56 8.60
C THR A 494 -19.67 13.64 9.42
N TYR A 495 -19.68 14.88 8.93
CA TYR A 495 -20.32 16.04 9.56
C TYR A 495 -21.60 16.47 8.83
N GLY A 496 -22.21 15.55 8.07
CA GLY A 496 -23.42 15.79 7.30
C GLY A 496 -23.26 16.89 6.25
N ASN A 497 -22.05 17.07 5.70
CA ASN A 497 -21.71 18.12 4.73
C ASN A 497 -22.11 19.53 5.23
N GLY A 498 -21.73 19.85 6.47
CA GLY A 498 -21.95 21.18 7.07
C GLY A 498 -23.18 21.24 7.98
N ALA A 499 -23.94 20.15 8.11
CA ALA A 499 -25.05 20.05 9.06
C ALA A 499 -24.59 20.01 10.52
N SER A 500 -23.35 19.59 10.78
CA SER A 500 -22.75 19.53 12.12
C SER A 500 -21.38 20.22 12.16
N ASP A 501 -20.99 20.67 13.35
CA ASP A 501 -19.70 21.31 13.58
C ASP A 501 -18.54 20.31 13.42
N ALA A 502 -17.56 20.66 12.59
CA ALA A 502 -16.40 19.83 12.29
C ALA A 502 -15.11 20.28 13.00
N THR A 503 -15.15 21.36 13.78
CA THR A 503 -13.96 22.02 14.36
C THR A 503 -13.10 21.03 15.13
N ALA A 504 -13.70 20.29 16.07
CA ALA A 504 -12.98 19.34 16.93
C ALA A 504 -12.35 18.19 16.13
N GLY A 505 -13.04 17.73 15.07
CA GLY A 505 -12.56 16.64 14.24
C GLY A 505 -11.38 17.02 13.36
N ILE A 506 -11.44 18.23 12.76
CA ILE A 506 -10.32 18.79 12.00
C ILE A 506 -9.14 19.06 12.93
N GLN A 507 -9.38 19.64 14.11
CA GLN A 507 -8.32 19.89 15.08
C GLN A 507 -7.63 18.60 15.53
N ALA A 508 -8.40 17.55 15.85
CA ALA A 508 -7.83 16.25 16.20
C ALA A 508 -6.97 15.65 15.06
N ALA A 509 -7.35 15.86 13.80
CA ALA A 509 -6.54 15.44 12.66
C ALA A 509 -5.23 16.23 12.54
N ILE A 510 -5.28 17.55 12.76
CA ILE A 510 -4.10 18.41 12.82
C ILE A 510 -3.18 17.95 13.95
N ASP A 511 -3.70 17.79 15.16
CA ASP A 511 -2.93 17.41 16.35
C ASP A 511 -2.22 16.07 16.16
N ALA A 512 -2.86 15.10 15.50
CA ALA A 512 -2.26 13.80 15.18
C ALA A 512 -1.28 13.80 13.98
N CYS A 513 -1.34 14.80 13.10
CA CYS A 513 -0.56 14.82 11.87
C CYS A 513 0.94 15.09 12.12
N PRO A 514 1.88 14.26 11.62
CA PRO A 514 3.31 14.56 11.71
C PRO A 514 3.68 15.81 10.89
N ALA A 515 4.66 16.58 11.37
CA ALA A 515 5.20 17.71 10.62
C ALA A 515 5.71 17.27 9.23
N GLY A 516 5.61 18.14 8.24
CA GLY A 516 5.95 17.86 6.84
C GLY A 516 4.85 17.17 6.04
N GLN A 517 3.70 16.83 6.65
CA GLN A 517 2.60 16.10 6.00
C GLN A 517 1.33 16.95 5.82
N VAL A 518 0.31 16.34 5.21
CA VAL A 518 -0.94 16.99 4.82
C VAL A 518 -2.13 16.40 5.60
N VAL A 519 -2.93 17.26 6.23
CA VAL A 519 -4.31 16.94 6.60
C VAL A 519 -5.19 17.28 5.40
N GLN A 520 -5.75 16.24 4.78
CA GLN A 520 -6.60 16.37 3.60
C GLN A 520 -8.06 16.48 4.03
N LEU A 521 -8.74 17.55 3.61
CA LEU A 521 -10.19 17.68 3.70
C LEU A 521 -10.82 17.17 2.40
N SER A 522 -11.87 16.37 2.51
CA SER A 522 -12.62 15.91 1.33
C SER A 522 -13.38 17.07 0.67
N ALA A 523 -13.90 16.83 -0.54
CA ALA A 523 -14.97 17.66 -1.08
C ALA A 523 -16.18 17.68 -0.13
N GLY A 524 -16.90 18.80 -0.11
CA GLY A 524 -18.03 19.09 0.76
C GLY A 524 -17.78 20.26 1.71
N THR A 525 -18.78 20.53 2.55
CA THR A 525 -18.79 21.67 3.46
C THR A 525 -18.49 21.23 4.88
N PHE A 526 -17.65 21.99 5.58
CA PHE A 526 -17.33 21.85 6.99
C PHE A 526 -17.77 23.11 7.73
N THR A 527 -18.70 22.96 8.68
CA THR A 527 -19.12 24.07 9.53
C THR A 527 -18.17 24.20 10.72
N ILE A 528 -17.67 25.40 11.00
CA ILE A 528 -16.62 25.69 11.98
C ILE A 528 -17.14 26.67 13.04
N GLY A 529 -16.82 26.42 14.31
CA GLY A 529 -16.92 27.38 15.41
C GLY A 529 -18.33 27.78 15.83
N THR A 530 -19.34 26.92 15.65
CA THR A 530 -20.75 27.23 15.97
C THR A 530 -21.00 27.44 17.46
N THR A 531 -20.21 26.82 18.32
CA THR A 531 -20.22 26.99 19.79
C THR A 531 -18.97 27.71 20.30
N GLY A 532 -18.30 28.46 19.42
CA GLY A 532 -16.97 29.03 19.65
C GLY A 532 -15.84 28.09 19.26
N GLY A 533 -14.70 28.69 18.89
CA GLY A 533 -13.52 27.97 18.40
C GLY A 533 -13.13 28.39 16.98
N TYR A 534 -12.01 27.85 16.52
CA TYR A 534 -11.38 28.05 15.21
C TYR A 534 -10.47 26.86 14.92
N ILE A 535 -10.07 26.67 13.67
CA ILE A 535 -9.04 25.69 13.32
C ILE A 535 -7.66 26.29 13.61
N LEU A 536 -6.82 25.59 14.37
CA LEU A 536 -5.47 26.03 14.72
C LEU A 536 -4.41 25.13 14.07
N VAL A 537 -3.71 25.66 13.07
CA VAL A 537 -2.54 25.03 12.46
C VAL A 537 -1.29 25.54 13.19
N ASN A 538 -0.90 24.82 14.26
CA ASN A 538 0.16 25.23 15.18
C ASN A 538 1.53 24.56 14.95
N LYS A 539 1.70 23.86 13.83
CA LYS A 539 2.93 23.16 13.46
C LYS A 539 3.06 23.08 11.95
N GLY A 540 4.27 22.76 11.49
CA GLY A 540 4.61 22.72 10.06
C GLY A 540 3.94 21.59 9.29
N ILE A 541 2.63 21.70 9.07
CA ILE A 541 1.79 20.83 8.24
C ILE A 541 1.02 21.66 7.21
N THR A 542 0.40 20.99 6.25
CA THR A 542 -0.55 21.65 5.33
C THR A 542 -1.96 21.17 5.65
N LEU A 543 -2.90 22.10 5.83
CA LEU A 543 -4.33 21.82 5.78
C LEU A 543 -4.81 22.07 4.35
N ARG A 544 -5.21 21.01 3.63
CA ARG A 544 -5.52 21.08 2.20
C ARG A 544 -6.94 20.63 1.90
N GLY A 545 -7.69 21.38 1.10
CA GLY A 545 -8.98 20.94 0.54
C GLY A 545 -8.85 20.20 -0.79
N ALA A 546 -9.98 19.91 -1.43
CA ALA A 546 -10.04 19.30 -2.77
C ALA A 546 -10.11 20.34 -3.91
N GLY A 547 -9.88 21.61 -3.58
CA GLY A 547 -10.03 22.78 -4.45
C GLY A 547 -11.08 23.77 -3.92
N PRO A 548 -10.94 25.07 -4.23
CA PRO A 548 -11.85 26.12 -3.74
C PRO A 548 -13.31 25.92 -4.19
N GLY A 549 -13.54 25.31 -5.35
CA GLY A 549 -14.88 24.94 -5.81
C GLY A 549 -15.43 23.62 -5.25
N GLN A 550 -14.69 22.93 -4.38
CA GLN A 550 -15.02 21.57 -3.91
C GLN A 550 -15.08 21.46 -2.39
N THR A 551 -14.18 22.13 -1.66
CA THR A 551 -14.12 22.12 -0.20
C THR A 551 -14.41 23.50 0.36
N THR A 552 -15.37 23.61 1.28
CA THR A 552 -15.71 24.86 1.94
C THR A 552 -15.60 24.72 3.46
N LEU A 553 -14.82 25.61 4.09
CA LEU A 553 -14.88 25.87 5.52
C LEU A 553 -15.80 27.08 5.74
N GLN A 554 -16.88 26.91 6.49
CA GLN A 554 -17.85 27.97 6.71
C GLN A 554 -18.14 28.19 8.19
N LYS A 555 -18.50 29.41 8.55
CA LYS A 555 -19.14 29.72 9.83
C LYS A 555 -20.54 30.28 9.60
N THR A 556 -21.55 29.55 10.05
CA THR A 556 -22.97 29.83 9.73
C THR A 556 -23.62 30.86 10.64
N ASN A 557 -23.06 31.08 11.83
CA ASN A 557 -23.55 32.04 12.82
C ASN A 557 -22.60 33.24 13.02
N GLY A 558 -21.68 33.46 12.07
CA GLY A 558 -20.71 34.54 12.11
C GLY A 558 -21.12 35.76 11.29
N ALA A 559 -20.26 36.15 10.34
CA ALA A 559 -20.34 37.39 9.58
C ALA A 559 -21.59 37.44 8.70
N LYS A 560 -22.20 38.62 8.59
CA LYS A 560 -23.45 38.83 7.83
C LYS A 560 -23.32 40.03 6.91
N PRO A 561 -23.66 39.92 5.61
CA PRO A 561 -23.70 41.05 4.70
C PRO A 561 -24.50 42.22 5.28
N GLY A 562 -23.91 43.42 5.26
CA GLY A 562 -24.56 44.62 5.79
C GLY A 562 -24.59 44.72 7.31
N SER A 563 -23.73 44.01 8.05
CA SER A 563 -23.65 44.11 9.51
C SER A 563 -22.20 44.15 10.02
N TYR A 564 -21.92 45.12 10.90
CA TYR A 564 -20.68 45.15 11.69
C TYR A 564 -20.73 44.25 12.94
N PHE A 565 -21.91 43.80 13.34
CA PHE A 565 -22.05 43.00 14.56
C PHE A 565 -21.60 41.57 14.29
N PRO A 566 -20.61 41.06 15.05
CA PRO A 566 -20.22 39.68 14.95
C PRO A 566 -21.30 38.76 15.54
N GLY A 567 -21.17 37.47 15.29
CA GLY A 567 -22.02 36.44 15.87
C GLY A 567 -21.84 36.29 17.38
N PRO A 568 -22.61 35.39 18.02
CA PRO A 568 -22.51 35.14 19.46
C PRO A 568 -21.16 34.55 19.91
N TYR A 569 -20.33 34.06 18.97
CA TYR A 569 -19.01 33.48 19.26
C TYR A 569 -17.93 34.00 18.30
N PRO A 570 -17.49 35.27 18.40
CA PRO A 570 -16.61 35.89 17.43
C PRO A 570 -15.26 35.15 17.26
N ALA A 571 -14.96 34.68 16.05
CA ALA A 571 -13.74 33.94 15.77
C ALA A 571 -13.39 33.89 14.28
N PRO A 572 -12.09 33.81 13.95
CA PRO A 572 -11.67 33.45 12.62
C PRO A 572 -12.06 32.01 12.28
N ILE A 573 -12.04 31.67 10.99
CA ILE A 573 -12.20 30.29 10.55
C ILE A 573 -10.94 29.49 10.89
N ALA A 574 -9.77 30.03 10.55
CA ALA A 574 -8.50 29.36 10.76
C ALA A 574 -7.37 30.32 11.19
N ILE A 575 -6.46 29.78 12.00
CA ILE A 575 -5.23 30.45 12.43
C ILE A 575 -4.05 29.55 12.07
N VAL A 576 -3.05 30.13 11.42
CA VAL A 576 -1.71 29.57 11.30
C VAL A 576 -0.83 30.31 12.30
N GLY A 577 -0.40 29.61 13.34
CA GLY A 577 0.23 30.24 14.49
C GLY A 577 0.13 29.40 15.75
N PRO A 578 0.83 29.78 16.83
CA PRO A 578 0.86 28.99 18.05
C PRO A 578 -0.45 29.11 18.84
N ALA A 579 -1.14 30.26 18.76
CA ALA A 579 -2.39 30.54 19.47
C ALA A 579 -3.08 31.80 18.90
N ARG A 580 -4.33 32.03 19.31
CA ARG A 580 -5.01 33.32 19.19
C ARG A 580 -4.69 34.18 20.43
N TRP A 581 -4.38 35.45 20.20
CA TRP A 581 -4.06 36.51 21.19
C TRP A 581 -2.60 36.65 21.62
N ASN A 582 -2.27 37.88 22.00
CA ASN A 582 -0.92 38.34 22.31
C ASN A 582 -0.40 37.79 23.64
N ASN A 583 0.79 37.20 23.61
CA ASN A 583 1.63 37.11 24.79
C ASN A 583 2.80 38.08 24.59
N GLY A 584 2.62 39.28 25.15
CA GLY A 584 3.51 40.42 24.92
C GLY A 584 4.95 40.14 25.33
N GLY A 585 5.87 40.53 24.45
CA GLY A 585 7.27 40.89 24.72
C GLY A 585 8.12 39.92 25.55
N GLY A 586 9.14 39.33 24.91
CA GLY A 586 10.28 38.77 25.62
C GLY A 586 11.24 39.87 26.12
N ALA A 587 12.39 39.44 26.65
CA ALA A 587 13.44 40.37 27.08
C ALA A 587 13.93 41.23 25.90
N SER A 588 14.14 42.51 26.17
CA SER A 588 14.73 43.46 25.23
C SER A 588 16.15 43.81 25.66
N THR A 589 17.02 44.04 24.68
CA THR A 589 18.37 44.55 24.89
C THR A 589 18.55 45.76 23.98
N ASN A 590 19.15 46.82 24.50
CA ASN A 590 19.46 47.98 23.69
C ASN A 590 20.54 47.64 22.67
N LEU A 591 20.45 48.28 21.50
CA LEU A 591 21.56 48.31 20.56
C LEU A 591 22.72 49.12 21.17
N ALA A 592 23.94 48.60 21.03
CA ALA A 592 25.16 49.27 21.48
C ALA A 592 25.67 50.32 20.47
N SER A 593 25.20 50.25 19.22
CA SER A 593 25.48 51.19 18.14
C SER A 593 24.31 51.20 17.15
N ASP A 594 24.23 52.21 16.29
CA ASP A 594 23.22 52.27 15.24
C ASP A 594 23.22 51.01 14.36
N ALA A 595 22.02 50.55 14.00
CA ALA A 595 21.82 49.52 13.01
C ALA A 595 21.90 50.15 11.61
N VAL A 596 22.78 49.61 10.77
CA VAL A 596 23.00 50.14 9.43
C VAL A 596 22.07 49.45 8.44
N LYS A 597 21.32 50.21 7.66
CA LYS A 597 20.50 49.69 6.55
C LYS A 597 21.37 48.87 5.60
N GLY A 598 20.89 47.69 5.21
CA GLY A 598 21.59 46.73 4.35
C GLY A 598 22.56 45.81 5.09
N ALA A 599 22.88 46.08 6.36
CA ALA A 599 23.68 45.16 7.16
C ALA A 599 22.85 43.95 7.61
N TYR A 600 23.52 42.83 7.86
CA TYR A 600 22.91 41.58 8.34
C TYR A 600 23.15 41.36 9.83
N SER A 601 23.54 42.39 10.57
CA SER A 601 23.90 42.24 11.98
C SER A 601 23.71 43.52 12.78
N VAL A 602 23.46 43.36 14.07
CA VAL A 602 23.44 44.45 15.06
C VAL A 602 24.37 44.14 16.22
N ASN A 603 24.97 45.19 16.78
CA ASN A 603 25.66 45.10 18.07
C ASN A 603 24.68 45.44 19.19
N VAL A 604 24.61 44.58 20.19
CA VAL A 604 23.70 44.73 21.34
C VAL A 604 24.47 44.81 22.65
N ALA A 605 23.85 45.41 23.67
CA ALA A 605 24.42 45.53 25.01
C ALA A 605 24.62 44.15 25.68
N SER A 606 23.76 43.19 25.36
CA SER A 606 23.82 41.81 25.85
C SER A 606 23.14 40.88 24.85
N THR A 607 23.75 39.72 24.60
CA THR A 607 23.21 38.64 23.76
C THR A 607 22.52 37.53 24.57
N ALA A 608 22.37 37.72 25.88
CA ALA A 608 21.71 36.75 26.75
C ALA A 608 20.26 36.48 26.28
N GLY A 609 19.93 35.21 26.07
CA GLY A 609 18.60 34.78 25.64
C GLY A 609 18.37 34.80 24.13
N PHE A 610 19.41 35.08 23.32
CA PHE A 610 19.36 34.97 21.87
C PHE A 610 20.08 33.72 21.36
N SER A 611 19.49 33.08 20.34
CA SER A 611 20.03 31.88 19.72
C SER A 611 19.67 31.81 18.23
N ALA A 612 20.46 31.05 17.46
CA ALA A 612 20.21 30.80 16.05
C ALA A 612 18.78 30.25 15.81
N GLY A 613 18.15 30.68 14.73
CA GLY A 613 16.79 30.31 14.33
C GLY A 613 15.66 31.06 15.06
N GLN A 614 15.97 31.81 16.11
CA GLN A 614 14.98 32.60 16.85
C GLN A 614 14.49 33.82 16.06
N PHE A 615 13.20 34.09 16.13
CA PHE A 615 12.63 35.34 15.60
C PHE A 615 12.66 36.43 16.68
N VAL A 616 13.03 37.64 16.26
CA VAL A 616 13.18 38.81 17.12
C VAL A 616 12.62 40.05 16.43
N LEU A 617 12.19 41.01 17.25
CA LEU A 617 11.73 42.33 16.81
C LEU A 617 12.88 43.32 16.96
N LEU A 618 13.24 43.99 15.86
CA LEU A 618 14.09 45.17 15.86
C LEU A 618 13.19 46.40 15.75
N ASP A 619 13.26 47.32 16.73
CA ASP A 619 12.49 48.56 16.70
C ASP A 619 13.22 49.72 17.40
N GLU A 620 12.73 50.94 17.22
CA GLU A 620 13.20 52.16 17.90
C GLU A 620 12.03 53.04 18.36
N LEU A 621 12.25 53.91 19.35
CA LEU A 621 11.26 54.95 19.70
C LEU A 621 11.16 55.97 18.57
N SER A 622 9.97 56.52 18.34
CA SER A 622 9.77 57.53 17.31
C SER A 622 10.61 58.80 17.52
N ASN A 623 10.90 59.13 18.79
CA ASN A 623 11.44 60.41 19.21
C ASN A 623 10.63 61.60 18.68
N ALA A 624 9.31 61.41 18.53
CA ALA A 624 8.40 62.43 18.06
C ALA A 624 8.26 63.57 19.08
N SER A 625 8.12 64.77 18.56
CA SER A 625 7.87 66.00 19.31
C SER A 625 7.02 66.94 18.44
N TRP A 626 6.61 68.08 18.97
CA TRP A 626 5.87 69.06 18.18
C TRP A 626 6.73 69.66 17.08
N GLN A 627 6.43 69.30 15.83
CA GLN A 627 7.01 69.88 14.62
C GLN A 627 6.00 70.83 13.98
N THR A 628 6.45 71.78 13.16
CA THR A 628 5.53 72.59 12.35
C THR A 628 4.76 71.70 11.38
N ASP A 629 3.43 71.81 11.34
CA ASP A 629 2.61 71.08 10.37
C ASP A 629 2.80 71.71 8.97
N PRO A 630 3.28 70.95 7.96
CA PRO A 630 3.33 71.36 6.56
C PRO A 630 2.02 71.93 6.00
N GLY A 631 0.87 71.52 6.54
CA GLY A 631 -0.46 72.01 6.15
C GLY A 631 -0.85 73.35 6.75
N GLY A 632 0.03 73.98 7.55
CA GLY A 632 -0.24 75.28 8.16
C GLY A 632 -1.26 75.24 9.30
N ARG A 633 -1.57 74.05 9.85
CA ARG A 633 -2.53 73.87 10.96
C ARG A 633 -1.89 73.99 12.35
N GLY A 634 -0.77 74.69 12.45
CA GLY A 634 0.01 74.81 13.68
C GLY A 634 1.13 73.78 13.74
N GLN A 635 1.02 72.82 14.67
CA GLN A 635 2.04 71.79 14.89
C GLN A 635 1.48 70.37 14.77
N ILE A 636 2.32 69.42 14.40
CA ILE A 636 2.04 67.99 14.28
C ILE A 636 3.02 67.21 15.17
N TRP A 637 2.57 66.12 15.81
CA TRP A 637 3.44 65.26 16.61
C TRP A 637 4.24 64.33 15.69
N ALA A 638 5.48 64.71 15.40
CA ALA A 638 6.32 64.01 14.43
C ALA A 638 7.77 63.93 14.89
N SER A 639 8.47 62.90 14.42
CA SER A 639 9.93 62.84 14.48
C SER A 639 10.54 64.03 13.71
N PRO A 640 11.71 64.57 14.12
CA PRO A 640 12.33 65.72 13.43
C PRO A 640 12.63 65.48 11.95
N ASP A 641 12.86 64.23 11.55
CA ASP A 641 13.08 63.84 10.16
C ASP A 641 11.78 63.50 9.42
N PHE A 642 10.63 63.48 10.09
CA PHE A 642 9.32 63.07 9.57
C PHE A 642 9.25 61.61 9.08
N ARG A 643 10.14 60.72 9.54
CA ARG A 643 9.96 59.27 9.32
C ARG A 643 8.70 58.75 10.00
N VAL A 644 8.45 59.25 11.20
CA VAL A 644 7.24 58.98 11.98
C VAL A 644 6.44 60.28 12.12
N VAL A 645 5.19 60.26 11.68
CA VAL A 645 4.18 61.30 11.86
C VAL A 645 2.94 60.66 12.46
N TRP A 646 2.57 61.09 13.67
CA TRP A 646 1.35 60.66 14.33
C TRP A 646 0.22 61.64 14.02
N GLN A 647 -1.01 61.16 13.87
CA GLN A 647 -2.19 62.03 13.69
C GLN A 647 -2.59 62.66 15.02
N ARG A 648 -1.81 63.68 15.41
CA ARG A 648 -2.00 64.43 16.64
C ARG A 648 -1.52 65.85 16.42
N HIS A 649 -2.44 66.81 16.39
CA HIS A 649 -2.15 68.21 16.09
C HIS A 649 -2.15 69.09 17.35
N ASN A 650 -1.53 70.26 17.24
CA ASN A 650 -1.61 71.34 18.22
C ASN A 650 -1.81 72.68 17.49
N PRO A 651 -3.01 73.31 17.59
CA PRO A 651 -4.16 72.89 18.41
C PRO A 651 -4.81 71.59 17.90
N PRO A 652 -5.52 70.83 18.78
CA PRO A 652 -6.13 69.56 18.40
C PRO A 652 -7.20 69.69 17.30
N LEU A 653 -7.31 68.65 16.47
CA LEU A 653 -8.33 68.51 15.43
C LEU A 653 -9.30 67.36 15.76
N SER A 654 -10.49 67.34 15.16
CA SER A 654 -11.49 66.28 15.39
C SER A 654 -11.09 64.91 14.84
N THR A 655 -10.07 64.88 13.97
CA THR A 655 -9.51 63.67 13.36
C THR A 655 -8.26 63.18 14.09
N ASP A 656 -7.86 63.85 15.19
CA ASP A 656 -6.72 63.42 15.98
C ASP A 656 -7.00 62.08 16.66
N ASP A 657 -5.98 61.22 16.62
CA ASP A 657 -5.99 59.95 17.33
C ASP A 657 -5.90 60.17 18.85
N PRO A 658 -6.52 59.28 19.66
CA PRO A 658 -6.40 59.34 21.10
C PRO A 658 -4.95 59.09 21.52
N PHE A 659 -4.32 60.08 22.16
CA PHE A 659 -2.91 60.00 22.57
C PHE A 659 -2.76 59.98 24.10
N PRO A 660 -1.90 59.11 24.68
CA PRO A 660 -0.87 58.29 24.02
C PRO A 660 -1.32 56.91 23.51
N ASP A 661 -2.59 56.55 23.67
CA ASP A 661 -3.09 55.20 23.39
C ASP A 661 -2.82 54.73 21.94
N ALA A 662 -2.98 55.63 20.96
CA ALA A 662 -2.74 55.33 19.55
C ALA A 662 -1.28 55.01 19.22
N ALA A 663 -0.34 55.51 20.03
CA ALA A 663 1.06 55.14 19.88
C ALA A 663 1.36 53.68 20.27
N GLY A 664 0.41 52.97 20.87
CA GLY A 664 0.47 51.53 21.12
C GLY A 664 -0.32 50.68 20.12
N TRP A 665 -0.98 51.28 19.12
CA TRP A 665 -1.72 50.53 18.12
C TRP A 665 -0.77 49.81 17.17
N PHE A 666 -1.00 48.50 17.01
CA PHE A 666 -0.26 47.60 16.11
C PHE A 666 1.26 47.61 16.25
N SER A 667 1.81 48.17 17.32
CA SER A 667 3.24 48.26 17.60
C SER A 667 3.45 48.30 19.11
N ARG A 668 4.70 48.20 19.56
CA ARG A 668 4.99 48.54 20.96
C ARG A 668 4.84 50.05 21.13
N GLN A 669 4.49 50.49 22.34
CA GLN A 669 4.24 51.89 22.64
C GLN A 669 5.34 52.81 22.07
N ASP A 670 4.93 53.67 21.14
CA ASP A 670 5.75 54.66 20.42
C ASP A 670 6.91 54.07 19.59
N ARG A 671 6.78 52.82 19.12
CA ARG A 671 7.81 52.11 18.32
C ARG A 671 7.28 51.60 16.97
N PRO A 672 6.80 52.51 16.09
CA PRO A 672 6.17 52.12 14.83
C PRO A 672 7.17 51.76 13.74
N THR A 673 8.41 52.29 13.79
CA THR A 673 9.50 51.84 12.93
C THR A 673 10.02 50.52 13.49
N ASN A 674 9.74 49.43 12.78
CA ASN A 674 10.07 48.10 13.23
C ASN A 674 10.21 47.09 12.08
N GLU A 675 10.89 45.98 12.35
CA GLU A 675 10.94 44.82 11.49
C GLU A 675 11.23 43.54 12.30
N ILE A 676 10.71 42.41 11.82
CA ILE A 676 11.04 41.08 12.36
C ILE A 676 12.26 40.54 11.64
N LYS A 677 13.17 39.93 12.40
CA LYS A 677 14.34 39.22 11.87
C LYS A 677 14.43 37.83 12.45
N GLN A 678 14.95 36.90 11.65
CA GLN A 678 15.40 35.61 12.15
C GLN A 678 16.90 35.68 12.41
N ILE A 679 17.32 35.26 13.60
CA ILE A 679 18.72 35.17 13.97
C ILE A 679 19.37 34.03 13.18
N ASP A 680 20.42 34.35 12.43
CA ASP A 680 21.29 33.36 11.79
C ASP A 680 22.23 32.75 12.84
N HIS A 681 23.06 33.59 13.47
CA HIS A 681 23.92 33.18 14.58
C HIS A 681 24.26 34.36 15.52
N VAL A 682 24.91 34.05 16.64
CA VAL A 682 25.35 35.03 17.64
C VAL A 682 26.86 34.87 17.87
N SER A 683 27.60 35.97 17.85
CA SER A 683 29.04 35.98 18.12
C SER A 683 29.39 37.17 19.02
N GLY A 684 29.81 36.88 20.26
CA GLY A 684 30.04 37.91 21.27
C GLY A 684 28.78 38.74 21.52
N ASN A 685 28.89 40.06 21.29
CA ASN A 685 27.79 41.02 21.41
C ASN A 685 27.11 41.34 20.07
N THR A 686 27.45 40.61 19.01
CA THR A 686 26.88 40.80 17.68
C THR A 686 25.87 39.69 17.37
N VAL A 687 24.67 40.09 16.95
CA VAL A 687 23.61 39.19 16.48
C VAL A 687 23.53 39.33 14.96
N PHE A 688 23.62 38.20 14.25
CA PHE A 688 23.53 38.13 12.79
C PHE A 688 22.15 37.62 12.39
N PHE A 689 21.63 38.09 11.26
CA PHE A 689 20.31 37.80 10.73
C PHE A 689 20.37 37.11 9.37
N THR A 690 19.30 36.39 9.02
CA THR A 690 19.16 35.74 7.71
C THR A 690 18.74 36.70 6.59
N SER A 691 18.23 37.88 6.94
CA SER A 691 17.84 38.94 6.01
C SER A 691 18.45 40.30 6.41
N PRO A 692 18.66 41.23 5.47
CA PRO A 692 19.28 42.50 5.76
C PRO A 692 18.33 43.43 6.50
N ILE A 693 18.88 44.37 7.26
CA ILE A 693 18.14 45.44 7.94
C ILE A 693 17.60 46.41 6.88
N HIS A 694 16.28 46.62 6.80
CA HIS A 694 15.67 47.33 5.67
C HIS A 694 15.58 48.86 5.87
N ILE A 695 15.75 49.33 7.11
CA ILE A 695 15.89 50.75 7.46
C ILE A 695 16.90 50.91 8.60
N SER A 696 17.57 52.06 8.68
CA SER A 696 18.50 52.32 9.79
C SER A 696 17.76 52.47 11.13
N TYR A 697 18.28 51.88 12.20
CA TYR A 697 17.80 52.06 13.58
C TYR A 697 18.86 52.78 14.42
N ARG A 698 18.42 53.71 15.26
CA ARG A 698 19.29 54.65 15.97
C ARG A 698 19.40 54.29 17.44
N ALA A 699 20.62 54.05 17.92
CA ALA A 699 20.88 53.81 19.34
C ALA A 699 20.40 55.00 20.19
N ALA A 700 20.55 56.23 19.68
CA ALA A 700 20.04 57.45 20.32
C ALA A 700 18.50 57.48 20.50
N GLN A 701 17.75 56.69 19.71
CA GLN A 701 16.31 56.53 19.84
C GLN A 701 15.93 55.27 20.62
N THR A 702 16.86 54.77 21.45
CA THR A 702 16.66 53.53 22.22
C THR A 702 16.24 52.38 21.30
N ALA A 703 16.92 52.26 20.15
CA ALA A 703 16.79 51.10 19.29
C ALA A 703 17.15 49.85 20.09
N GLN A 704 16.34 48.80 19.94
CA GLN A 704 16.52 47.57 20.72
C GLN A 704 16.14 46.33 19.92
N LEU A 705 16.70 45.21 20.34
CA LEU A 705 16.35 43.89 19.87
C LEU A 705 15.53 43.18 20.96
N THR A 706 14.37 42.65 20.58
CA THR A 706 13.41 42.08 21.51
C THR A 706 13.04 40.67 21.09
N SER A 707 13.15 39.73 22.03
CA SER A 707 12.66 38.35 21.84
C SER A 707 11.14 38.28 21.85
N PHE A 708 10.55 37.31 21.15
CA PHE A 708 9.13 36.99 21.28
C PHE A 708 8.91 35.91 22.35
N GLY A 709 7.79 35.99 23.07
CA GLY A 709 7.41 34.96 24.04
C GLY A 709 6.92 33.66 23.40
N TYR A 710 6.42 33.73 22.16
CA TYR A 710 6.05 32.56 21.37
C TYR A 710 7.17 32.14 20.42
N THR A 711 7.32 30.83 20.25
CA THR A 711 8.04 30.27 19.10
C THR A 711 7.16 30.39 17.87
N PHE A 712 7.73 30.90 16.78
CA PHE A 712 6.97 31.07 15.54
C PHE A 712 6.66 29.70 14.93
N VAL A 713 5.42 29.54 14.48
CA VAL A 713 5.04 28.38 13.67
C VAL A 713 5.65 28.53 12.29
N GLN A 714 6.40 27.51 11.87
CA GLN A 714 7.13 27.54 10.61
C GLN A 714 6.66 26.45 9.66
N ASN A 715 6.77 26.72 8.36
CA ASN A 715 6.46 25.77 7.30
C ASN A 715 5.02 25.23 7.39
N ALA A 716 4.06 26.08 7.76
CA ALA A 716 2.66 25.70 7.88
C ALA A 716 1.83 26.37 6.79
N GLY A 717 0.81 25.69 6.27
CA GLY A 717 -0.02 26.29 5.22
C GLY A 717 -1.45 25.81 5.14
N ILE A 718 -2.26 26.63 4.47
CA ILE A 718 -3.65 26.35 4.13
C ILE A 718 -3.76 26.41 2.60
N GLU A 719 -4.32 25.36 2.00
CA GLU A 719 -4.33 25.17 0.56
C GLU A 719 -5.69 24.69 0.01
N ASP A 720 -6.00 25.08 -1.22
CA ASP A 720 -7.01 24.45 -2.08
C ASP A 720 -8.42 24.36 -1.48
N LEU A 721 -8.93 25.46 -0.92
CA LEU A 721 -10.26 25.47 -0.29
C LEU A 721 -10.91 26.85 -0.31
N LYS A 722 -12.22 26.87 -0.05
CA LYS A 722 -12.99 28.08 0.20
C LYS A 722 -13.13 28.33 1.70
N VAL A 723 -13.02 29.57 2.15
CA VAL A 723 -13.36 30.03 3.50
C VAL A 723 -14.45 31.08 3.48
N THR A 724 -15.42 31.00 4.40
CA THR A 724 -16.49 32.00 4.48
C THR A 724 -17.15 32.16 5.85
N GLY A 725 -17.61 33.38 6.16
CA GLY A 725 -18.46 33.67 7.32
C GLY A 725 -17.72 33.97 8.62
N GLY A 726 -16.39 34.09 8.59
CA GLY A 726 -15.58 34.47 9.75
C GLY A 726 -15.89 35.89 10.22
N ASP A 727 -16.24 36.03 11.50
CA ASP A 727 -16.66 37.29 12.13
C ASP A 727 -15.60 37.94 13.02
N ASP A 728 -14.40 37.37 13.03
CA ASP A 728 -13.18 38.00 13.46
C ASP A 728 -12.05 37.69 12.47
N GLY A 729 -12.35 37.97 11.21
CA GLY A 729 -11.58 37.61 10.01
C GLY A 729 -11.83 36.18 9.53
N ASN A 730 -11.29 35.81 8.37
CA ASN A 730 -11.37 34.44 7.86
C ASN A 730 -10.10 33.65 8.19
N ILE A 731 -8.95 34.05 7.65
CA ILE A 731 -7.66 33.37 7.88
C ILE A 731 -6.68 34.34 8.54
N ARG A 732 -6.11 33.93 9.68
CA ARG A 732 -5.08 34.71 10.39
C ARG A 732 -3.75 33.97 10.45
N PHE A 733 -2.67 34.67 10.12
CA PHE A 733 -1.30 34.27 10.45
C PHE A 733 -0.85 35.07 11.67
N GLN A 734 -0.44 34.39 12.73
CA GLN A 734 -0.04 35.02 13.99
C GLN A 734 1.24 34.34 14.52
N TRP A 735 2.35 35.07 14.66
CA TRP A 735 3.66 34.46 14.96
C TRP A 735 3.95 33.28 14.04
N ALA A 736 3.77 33.50 12.74
CA ALA A 736 4.04 32.51 11.71
C ALA A 736 5.21 33.00 10.86
N ALA A 737 6.06 32.06 10.45
CA ALA A 737 7.11 32.34 9.50
C ALA A 737 7.22 31.26 8.43
N ASN A 738 7.74 31.59 7.25
CA ASN A 738 7.89 30.63 6.14
C ASN A 738 6.59 29.81 5.91
N SER A 739 5.45 30.48 5.99
CA SER A 739 4.12 29.87 6.04
C SER A 739 3.23 30.49 4.97
N TRP A 740 2.15 29.81 4.57
CA TRP A 740 1.44 30.24 3.37
C TRP A 740 -0.07 29.97 3.35
N ALA A 741 -0.77 30.76 2.54
CA ALA A 741 -2.10 30.46 2.04
C ALA A 741 -2.03 30.40 0.50
N LYS A 742 -2.51 29.31 -0.11
CA LYS A 742 -2.43 29.13 -1.56
C LYS A 742 -3.73 28.60 -2.14
N ASN A 743 -4.17 29.15 -3.28
CA ASN A 743 -5.36 28.70 -4.00
C ASN A 743 -6.63 28.71 -3.12
N ILE A 744 -6.85 29.85 -2.44
CA ILE A 744 -7.97 30.05 -1.53
C ILE A 744 -9.03 30.95 -2.19
N ASP A 745 -10.29 30.55 -2.08
CA ASP A 745 -11.47 31.42 -2.29
C ASP A 745 -11.88 31.96 -0.91
N ASP A 746 -11.57 33.22 -0.63
CA ASP A 746 -11.81 33.87 0.66
C ASP A 746 -12.93 34.91 0.51
N THR A 747 -14.07 34.67 1.17
CA THR A 747 -15.26 35.50 0.97
C THR A 747 -16.12 35.69 2.20
N ALA A 748 -16.87 36.79 2.25
CA ALA A 748 -17.83 37.11 3.30
C ALA A 748 -17.21 37.06 4.72
N TRP A 749 -16.13 37.83 4.92
CA TRP A 749 -15.55 38.09 6.23
C TRP A 749 -16.04 39.41 6.82
N LEU A 750 -16.04 39.48 8.16
CA LEU A 750 -15.99 40.73 8.93
C LEU A 750 -14.56 40.89 9.47
N ASN A 751 -14.06 42.12 9.55
CA ASN A 751 -12.67 42.47 9.85
C ASN A 751 -11.73 42.23 8.66
N GLU A 752 -10.90 41.19 8.72
CA GLU A 752 -9.86 40.91 7.72
C GLU A 752 -10.07 39.57 6.99
N GLY A 753 -9.97 39.53 5.66
CA GLY A 753 -9.97 38.26 4.91
C GLY A 753 -8.74 37.44 5.30
N PHE A 754 -7.58 37.97 4.92
CA PHE A 754 -6.27 37.55 5.41
C PHE A 754 -5.70 38.58 6.40
N SER A 755 -5.34 38.15 7.60
CA SER A 755 -4.66 38.98 8.60
C SER A 755 -3.29 38.39 8.95
N LEU A 756 -2.20 39.09 8.63
CA LEU A 756 -0.82 38.71 8.95
C LEU A 756 -0.28 39.61 10.06
N ALA A 757 -0.20 39.08 11.28
CA ALA A 757 0.26 39.81 12.46
C ALA A 757 1.50 39.14 13.08
N TYR A 758 2.57 39.91 13.31
CA TYR A 758 3.85 39.38 13.78
C TYR A 758 4.36 38.22 12.91
N THR A 759 4.43 38.42 11.59
CA THR A 759 4.86 37.38 10.66
C THR A 759 6.15 37.71 9.93
N PHE A 760 6.85 36.68 9.45
CA PHE A 760 8.09 36.81 8.69
C PHE A 760 8.07 35.82 7.52
N HIS A 761 8.24 36.26 6.27
CA HIS A 761 8.23 35.33 5.11
C HIS A 761 6.91 34.56 4.96
N VAL A 762 5.78 35.22 5.24
CA VAL A 762 4.45 34.65 4.95
C VAL A 762 4.02 34.96 3.53
N GLU A 763 3.44 33.98 2.85
CA GLU A 763 3.05 34.08 1.44
C GLU A 763 1.55 33.83 1.25
N VAL A 764 0.85 34.76 0.58
CA VAL A 764 -0.51 34.59 0.09
C VAL A 764 -0.45 34.53 -1.44
N ARG A 765 -0.78 33.38 -2.02
CA ARG A 765 -0.59 33.14 -3.45
C ARG A 765 -1.81 32.53 -4.14
N ASP A 766 -2.00 32.82 -5.41
CA ASP A 766 -3.00 32.17 -6.28
C ASP A 766 -4.44 32.25 -5.75
N SER A 767 -4.80 33.30 -4.99
CA SER A 767 -6.05 33.32 -4.20
C SER A 767 -7.05 34.38 -4.69
N TYR A 768 -8.33 34.12 -4.51
CA TYR A 768 -9.43 35.04 -4.81
C TYR A 768 -10.05 35.55 -3.51
N VAL A 769 -9.87 36.84 -3.21
CA VAL A 769 -10.32 37.48 -1.96
C VAL A 769 -11.39 38.51 -2.29
N HIS A 770 -12.64 38.24 -1.91
CA HIS A 770 -13.77 39.02 -2.42
C HIS A 770 -15.01 39.07 -1.53
N ASP A 771 -15.76 40.17 -1.66
CA ASP A 771 -17.05 40.40 -0.99
C ASP A 771 -16.92 40.43 0.55
N ALA A 772 -16.25 41.47 1.08
CA ALA A 772 -16.30 41.78 2.51
C ALA A 772 -17.77 42.03 2.95
N VAL A 773 -18.17 41.57 4.14
CA VAL A 773 -19.58 41.74 4.57
C VAL A 773 -19.91 43.17 4.99
N TRP A 774 -18.90 43.93 5.41
CA TRP A 774 -19.05 45.28 5.94
C TRP A 774 -17.90 46.21 5.52
N PRO A 775 -17.79 46.54 4.21
CA PRO A 775 -16.72 47.37 3.69
C PRO A 775 -16.97 48.84 4.02
N VAL A 776 -16.76 49.23 5.28
CA VAL A 776 -16.74 50.62 5.74
C VAL A 776 -15.41 50.94 6.43
N PRO A 777 -15.04 52.24 6.57
CA PRO A 777 -13.87 52.65 7.34
C PRO A 777 -13.93 52.16 8.79
N GLY A 778 -12.76 51.90 9.40
CA GLY A 778 -12.65 51.49 10.79
C GLY A 778 -12.48 49.98 11.01
N GLY A 779 -11.93 49.26 10.02
CA GLY A 779 -11.46 47.89 10.20
C GLY A 779 -12.41 46.78 9.81
N GLY A 780 -13.66 47.07 9.42
CA GLY A 780 -14.71 46.05 9.20
C GLY A 780 -14.65 45.27 7.88
N GLY A 781 -13.78 45.62 6.94
CA GLY A 781 -13.74 45.00 5.62
C GLY A 781 -12.43 45.18 4.88
N TYR A 782 -11.30 44.81 5.50
CA TYR A 782 -9.98 44.79 4.87
C TYR A 782 -9.75 43.42 4.22
N ALA A 783 -9.34 43.36 2.96
CA ALA A 783 -9.12 42.07 2.30
C ALA A 783 -7.81 41.42 2.75
N ILE A 784 -6.68 42.12 2.63
CA ILE A 784 -5.37 41.63 3.08
C ILE A 784 -4.75 42.65 4.04
N SER A 785 -4.44 42.24 5.25
CA SER A 785 -3.84 43.12 6.25
C SER A 785 -2.51 42.63 6.77
N LEU A 786 -1.52 43.52 6.76
CA LEU A 786 -0.27 43.36 7.49
C LEU A 786 -0.33 44.21 8.77
N SER A 787 0.03 43.64 9.91
CA SER A 787 0.12 44.41 11.16
C SER A 787 1.26 43.91 12.04
N ASN A 788 1.59 44.68 13.09
CA ASN A 788 2.45 44.20 14.17
C ASN A 788 3.83 43.74 13.68
N ALA A 789 4.56 44.63 13.00
CA ALA A 789 5.90 44.38 12.48
C ALA A 789 6.03 43.23 11.48
N THR A 790 4.93 42.74 10.92
CA THR A 790 4.97 41.78 9.81
C THR A 790 5.94 42.27 8.74
N SER A 791 6.92 41.43 8.40
CA SER A 791 8.06 41.79 7.55
C SER A 791 8.23 40.76 6.45
N GLU A 792 8.68 41.21 5.28
CA GLU A 792 9.09 40.37 4.16
C GLU A 792 7.99 39.37 3.71
N ALA A 793 6.72 39.81 3.76
CA ALA A 793 5.57 39.03 3.28
C ALA A 793 5.45 39.12 1.75
N LEU A 794 4.93 38.07 1.11
CA LEU A 794 4.66 38.04 -0.33
C LEU A 794 3.16 37.86 -0.57
N VAL A 795 2.56 38.73 -1.37
CA VAL A 795 1.21 38.56 -1.90
C VAL A 795 1.29 38.54 -3.40
N GLU A 796 1.01 37.40 -4.02
CA GLU A 796 1.24 37.22 -5.45
C GLU A 796 0.12 36.47 -6.18
N ASN A 797 -0.15 36.90 -7.42
CA ASN A 797 -1.12 36.24 -8.30
C ASN A 797 -2.51 36.10 -7.65
N CYS A 798 -2.92 37.10 -6.87
CA CYS A 798 -4.24 37.14 -6.25
C CYS A 798 -5.21 38.02 -7.03
N ILE A 799 -6.50 37.70 -6.96
CA ILE A 799 -7.60 38.58 -7.36
C ILE A 799 -8.24 39.13 -6.08
N ILE A 800 -8.30 40.45 -5.92
CA ILE A 800 -8.72 41.10 -4.68
C ILE A 800 -9.79 42.15 -5.00
N MET A 801 -11.03 41.96 -4.54
CA MET A 801 -12.13 42.83 -4.97
C MET A 801 -13.16 43.09 -3.87
N LYS A 802 -13.91 44.20 -4.02
CA LYS A 802 -15.11 44.50 -3.20
C LYS A 802 -14.86 44.45 -1.69
N ALA A 803 -13.88 45.24 -1.27
CA ALA A 803 -13.52 45.47 0.12
C ALA A 803 -13.47 46.99 0.39
N ASN A 804 -13.40 47.41 1.65
CA ASN A 804 -13.12 48.81 1.95
C ASN A 804 -11.69 49.16 1.55
N LYS A 805 -10.75 48.41 2.11
CA LYS A 805 -9.34 48.45 1.71
C LYS A 805 -8.99 47.09 1.13
N VAL A 806 -8.55 47.05 -0.13
CA VAL A 806 -8.10 45.80 -0.77
C VAL A 806 -6.80 45.27 -0.15
N MET A 807 -6.00 46.17 0.43
CA MET A 807 -4.90 45.82 1.30
C MET A 807 -4.68 46.90 2.35
N VAL A 808 -3.85 46.65 3.36
CA VAL A 808 -3.48 47.65 4.37
C VAL A 808 -2.22 47.19 5.10
N ALA A 809 -1.40 48.14 5.57
CA ALA A 809 -0.31 47.84 6.49
C ALA A 809 -0.34 48.76 7.72
N ARG A 810 -0.29 48.17 8.91
CA ARG A 810 -0.45 48.87 10.18
C ARG A 810 0.79 48.67 11.06
N SER A 811 1.70 49.65 11.03
CA SER A 811 3.03 49.54 11.69
C SER A 811 3.76 48.25 11.29
N ALA A 812 3.73 47.94 9.99
CA ALA A 812 4.18 46.68 9.40
C ALA A 812 4.39 46.84 7.88
N GLY A 813 4.87 45.78 7.20
CA GLY A 813 5.04 45.72 5.75
C GLY A 813 6.49 45.85 5.29
N THR A 814 7.44 45.98 6.22
CA THR A 814 8.86 46.17 5.91
C THR A 814 9.37 45.15 4.91
N ALA A 815 9.83 45.63 3.74
CA ALA A 815 10.33 44.81 2.63
C ALA A 815 9.39 43.71 2.12
N SER A 816 8.09 43.82 2.39
CA SER A 816 7.07 42.98 1.78
C SER A 816 6.87 43.33 0.30
N VAL A 817 6.33 42.38 -0.46
CA VAL A 817 6.03 42.55 -1.89
C VAL A 817 4.59 42.16 -2.17
N PHE A 818 3.92 43.04 -2.92
CA PHE A 818 2.65 42.76 -3.58
C PHE A 818 2.94 42.69 -5.08
N GLY A 819 3.01 41.47 -5.62
CA GLY A 819 3.43 41.19 -6.99
C GLY A 819 2.31 40.62 -7.86
N TYR A 820 2.15 41.09 -9.09
CA TYR A 820 1.32 40.42 -10.11
C TYR A 820 -0.14 40.15 -9.72
N ASN A 821 -0.74 41.01 -8.89
CA ASN A 821 -2.12 40.87 -8.44
C ASN A 821 -3.09 41.67 -9.33
N TYR A 822 -4.36 41.27 -9.34
CA TYR A 822 -5.48 42.06 -9.83
C TYR A 822 -6.28 42.59 -8.65
N ALA A 823 -6.33 43.90 -8.44
CA ALA A 823 -7.07 44.52 -7.33
C ALA A 823 -8.06 45.60 -7.83
N ASP A 824 -9.35 45.48 -7.58
CA ASP A 824 -10.36 46.38 -8.15
C ASP A 824 -11.57 46.57 -7.23
N ASP A 825 -12.43 47.54 -7.56
CA ASP A 825 -13.73 47.75 -6.90
C ASP A 825 -13.66 47.93 -5.38
N GLY A 826 -12.63 48.62 -4.87
CA GLY A 826 -12.59 49.08 -3.48
C GLY A 826 -13.61 50.20 -3.24
N PHE A 827 -14.40 50.13 -2.16
CA PHE A 827 -15.48 51.08 -1.92
C PHE A 827 -15.86 51.21 -0.44
N ILE A 828 -16.61 52.26 -0.11
CA ILE A 828 -17.26 52.42 1.19
C ILE A 828 -18.74 52.12 1.04
N LEU A 829 -19.25 51.14 1.78
CA LEU A 829 -20.68 50.84 1.84
C LEU A 829 -21.44 52.04 2.40
N GLY A 830 -22.46 52.50 1.66
CA GLY A 830 -23.23 53.71 1.98
C GLY A 830 -22.61 55.02 1.49
N SER A 831 -21.40 54.97 0.91
CA SER A 831 -20.71 56.10 0.27
C SER A 831 -20.01 55.64 -1.01
N GLU A 832 -20.72 54.93 -1.88
CA GLU A 832 -20.17 54.24 -3.05
C GLU A 832 -19.52 55.19 -4.08
N GLY A 833 -19.89 56.47 -4.05
CA GLY A 833 -19.23 57.53 -4.85
C GLY A 833 -17.78 57.81 -4.44
N TRP A 834 -17.38 57.41 -3.24
CA TRP A 834 -15.99 57.47 -2.79
C TRP A 834 -15.15 56.37 -3.44
N ILE A 835 -14.11 56.77 -4.16
CA ILE A 835 -13.12 55.84 -4.73
C ILE A 835 -12.06 55.58 -3.67
N GLU A 836 -12.10 54.39 -3.08
CA GLU A 836 -11.16 54.05 -2.02
C GLU A 836 -9.71 53.95 -2.49
N VAL A 837 -8.78 53.84 -1.55
CA VAL A 837 -7.40 53.47 -1.83
C VAL A 837 -7.35 52.01 -2.31
N GLY A 838 -6.63 51.78 -3.40
CA GLY A 838 -6.43 50.49 -4.03
C GLY A 838 -5.20 49.80 -3.45
N LEU A 839 -4.21 49.53 -4.29
CA LEU A 839 -2.92 49.05 -3.79
C LEU A 839 -2.35 50.06 -2.80
N ASN A 840 -2.04 49.59 -1.59
CA ASN A 840 -1.45 50.41 -0.55
C ASN A 840 -0.69 49.53 0.46
N ALA A 841 0.13 50.18 1.27
CA ALA A 841 0.65 49.63 2.51
C ALA A 841 0.72 50.75 3.55
N SER A 842 -0.38 51.50 3.64
CA SER A 842 -0.57 52.60 4.58
C SER A 842 -1.65 52.24 5.59
N HIS A 843 -2.00 53.22 6.44
CA HIS A 843 -3.15 53.33 7.34
C HIS A 843 -2.77 53.57 8.80
N MET A 844 -1.62 53.04 9.23
CA MET A 844 -0.97 53.39 10.49
C MET A 844 0.48 53.75 10.21
N VAL A 845 1.07 54.66 10.98
CA VAL A 845 2.49 54.98 10.87
C VAL A 845 3.41 53.76 11.01
N GLY A 846 4.54 53.75 10.28
CA GLY A 846 5.57 52.71 10.40
C GLY A 846 5.84 51.84 9.15
N PRO A 847 4.87 51.58 8.26
CA PRO A 847 5.14 50.87 7.01
C PRO A 847 6.21 51.55 6.17
N HIS A 848 7.17 50.77 5.69
CA HIS A 848 8.26 51.26 4.85
C HIS A 848 8.78 50.22 3.87
N HIS A 849 9.37 50.67 2.76
CA HIS A 849 10.06 49.83 1.78
C HIS A 849 9.24 48.65 1.21
N VAL A 850 7.91 48.77 1.14
CA VAL A 850 7.06 47.81 0.44
C VAL A 850 7.23 48.00 -1.07
N LEU A 851 7.32 46.90 -1.83
CA LEU A 851 7.34 46.90 -3.28
C LEU A 851 5.99 46.43 -3.84
N PHE A 852 5.45 47.20 -4.77
CA PHE A 852 4.29 46.84 -5.58
C PHE A 852 4.78 46.64 -7.01
N GLU A 853 4.79 45.40 -7.49
CA GLU A 853 5.32 45.06 -8.81
C GLU A 853 4.29 44.39 -9.71
N GLY A 854 4.15 44.86 -10.96
CA GLY A 854 3.43 44.11 -12.00
C GLY A 854 1.93 43.95 -11.75
N ASN A 855 1.33 44.70 -10.82
CA ASN A 855 -0.08 44.57 -10.48
C ASN A 855 -0.97 45.35 -11.46
N TYR A 856 -2.23 44.92 -11.57
CA TYR A 856 -3.32 45.73 -12.11
C TYR A 856 -4.18 46.26 -10.97
N SER A 857 -4.45 47.57 -10.93
CA SER A 857 -5.40 48.11 -9.97
C SER A 857 -6.16 49.35 -10.41
N PHE A 858 -7.29 49.59 -9.76
CA PHE A 858 -8.06 50.83 -9.90
C PHE A 858 -7.28 52.06 -9.43
N ASN A 859 -6.41 51.95 -8.43
CA ASN A 859 -5.37 52.93 -8.12
C ASN A 859 -4.28 52.35 -7.20
N PHE A 860 -3.19 53.09 -7.04
CA PHE A 860 -2.34 53.02 -5.84
C PHE A 860 -2.56 54.30 -5.05
N ASP A 861 -2.63 54.23 -3.72
CA ASP A 861 -2.56 55.42 -2.88
C ASP A 861 -2.05 55.11 -1.47
N SER A 862 -1.36 56.07 -0.85
CA SER A 862 -0.97 56.01 0.55
C SER A 862 -1.85 56.97 1.35
N ASP A 863 -2.75 56.44 2.17
CA ASP A 863 -3.52 57.27 3.10
C ASP A 863 -2.70 57.65 4.34
N LYS A 864 -3.31 58.47 5.18
CA LYS A 864 -2.71 59.03 6.38
C LYS A 864 -3.54 58.82 7.64
N THR A 865 -4.57 57.98 7.62
CA THR A 865 -5.64 57.99 8.64
C THR A 865 -5.12 57.91 10.07
N HIS A 866 -4.11 57.08 10.35
CA HIS A 866 -3.44 56.99 11.66
C HIS A 866 -1.92 57.16 11.56
N GLY A 867 -1.50 58.01 10.61
CA GLY A 867 -0.11 58.40 10.39
C GLY A 867 0.46 57.97 9.04
N ASN A 868 1.74 58.24 8.81
CA ASN A 868 2.34 58.17 7.48
C ASN A 868 2.98 56.80 7.15
N ALA A 869 2.98 56.46 5.86
CA ALA A 869 3.84 55.43 5.29
C ALA A 869 4.93 56.08 4.42
N ILE A 870 6.07 55.41 4.25
CA ILE A 870 7.25 56.00 3.61
C ILE A 870 8.00 55.00 2.71
N TYR A 871 8.79 55.49 1.77
CA TYR A 871 9.74 54.69 0.99
C TYR A 871 9.14 53.51 0.18
N HIS A 872 7.83 53.46 -0.06
CA HIS A 872 7.27 52.41 -0.94
C HIS A 872 7.70 52.62 -2.40
N THR A 873 7.88 51.50 -3.11
CA THR A 873 8.22 51.48 -4.53
C THR A 873 7.07 50.84 -5.31
N VAL A 874 6.54 51.59 -6.28
CA VAL A 874 5.47 51.18 -7.18
C VAL A 874 6.09 51.02 -8.56
N PHE A 875 6.37 49.77 -8.92
CA PHE A 875 7.14 49.39 -10.09
C PHE A 875 6.30 48.61 -11.12
N ARG A 876 6.19 49.11 -12.36
CA ARG A 876 5.56 48.38 -13.48
C ARG A 876 4.11 47.94 -13.29
N ASN A 877 3.33 48.72 -12.56
CA ASN A 877 1.91 48.45 -12.35
C ASN A 877 1.07 49.09 -13.46
N HIS A 878 -0.13 48.56 -13.69
CA HIS A 878 -1.17 49.19 -14.47
C HIS A 878 -2.23 49.76 -13.52
N LEU A 879 -2.25 51.08 -13.35
CA LEU A 879 -3.12 51.78 -12.42
C LEU A 879 -4.12 52.65 -13.19
N ARG A 880 -5.39 52.25 -13.22
CA ARG A 880 -6.39 52.88 -14.11
C ARG A 880 -6.89 54.25 -13.68
N GLY A 881 -6.92 54.49 -12.36
CA GLY A 881 -7.56 55.63 -11.72
C GLY A 881 -9.08 55.54 -11.54
N ILE A 882 -9.71 54.48 -12.01
CA ILE A 882 -11.16 54.26 -11.99
C ILE A 882 -11.48 52.79 -11.74
N ARG A 883 -12.57 52.53 -11.02
CA ARG A 883 -13.09 51.18 -10.76
C ARG A 883 -13.91 50.68 -11.93
N ARG A 884 -13.98 49.35 -12.06
CA ARG A 884 -14.71 48.71 -13.17
C ARG A 884 -16.22 48.86 -13.01
N ASP A 885 -16.77 48.61 -11.82
CA ASP A 885 -18.21 48.37 -11.65
C ASP A 885 -18.99 49.57 -11.08
N PHE A 886 -18.33 50.71 -10.82
CA PHE A 886 -18.92 51.87 -10.11
C PHE A 886 -19.28 53.09 -10.99
N GLY A 887 -19.10 53.00 -12.32
CA GLY A 887 -19.45 54.11 -13.22
C GLY A 887 -18.55 55.35 -13.07
N ASP A 888 -17.31 55.17 -12.64
CA ASP A 888 -16.37 56.24 -12.31
C ASP A 888 -15.96 57.12 -13.52
N SER A 889 -16.27 56.72 -14.77
CA SER A 889 -15.89 57.47 -15.98
C SER A 889 -16.56 58.84 -16.14
N GLY A 890 -17.61 59.14 -15.37
CA GLY A 890 -18.31 60.43 -15.34
C GLY A 890 -17.75 61.41 -14.30
N SER A 891 -18.43 62.52 -14.01
CA SER A 891 -17.95 63.56 -13.07
C SER A 891 -18.30 63.36 -11.59
N GLY A 892 -19.00 62.27 -11.22
CA GLY A 892 -19.64 62.13 -9.90
C GLY A 892 -18.85 61.42 -8.79
N ASN A 893 -17.90 60.55 -9.12
CA ASN A 893 -17.14 59.75 -8.14
C ASN A 893 -15.71 60.28 -7.96
N GLY A 894 -15.14 60.17 -6.75
CA GLY A 894 -13.80 60.66 -6.43
C GLY A 894 -13.36 60.28 -5.01
N PRO A 895 -12.11 60.57 -4.61
CA PRO A 895 -11.07 61.26 -5.38
C PRO A 895 -10.47 60.36 -6.46
N LYS A 896 -10.32 60.91 -7.67
CA LYS A 896 -9.87 60.17 -8.86
C LYS A 896 -8.37 60.31 -9.05
N ARG A 897 -7.66 59.20 -8.90
CA ARG A 897 -6.20 59.16 -9.03
C ARG A 897 -5.72 57.82 -9.53
N ALA A 898 -4.77 57.79 -10.46
CA ALA A 898 -4.10 56.53 -10.83
C ALA A 898 -3.04 56.19 -9.77
N ALA A 899 -2.20 57.16 -9.44
CA ALA A 899 -1.20 57.10 -8.40
C ALA A 899 -1.44 58.24 -7.38
N GLY A 900 -1.61 57.89 -6.12
CA GLY A 900 -1.87 58.82 -5.03
C GLY A 900 -0.82 58.73 -3.93
N ALA A 901 -0.66 59.83 -3.20
CA ALA A 901 -0.08 59.84 -1.87
C ALA A 901 -0.68 61.02 -1.10
N ALA A 902 -1.40 60.74 -0.01
CA ALA A 902 -1.96 61.75 0.86
C ALA A 902 -0.87 62.48 1.66
N PHE A 903 -1.27 63.52 2.38
CA PHE A 903 -0.45 64.27 3.34
C PHE A 903 0.53 63.39 4.14
N TYR A 904 1.76 63.87 4.37
CA TYR A 904 2.84 63.18 5.10
C TYR A 904 3.46 61.93 4.46
N SER A 905 2.87 61.38 3.39
CA SER A 905 3.35 60.16 2.71
C SER A 905 4.56 60.46 1.83
N TYR A 906 5.74 60.56 2.46
CA TYR A 906 6.97 61.01 1.80
C TYR A 906 7.74 59.88 1.12
N TRP A 907 8.57 60.28 0.15
CA TRP A 907 9.63 59.42 -0.39
C TRP A 907 9.16 58.16 -1.14
N HIS A 908 7.94 58.17 -1.69
CA HIS A 908 7.49 57.09 -2.58
C HIS A 908 8.14 57.16 -3.97
N SER A 909 8.27 56.02 -4.64
CA SER A 909 8.85 55.94 -5.98
C SER A 909 7.90 55.25 -6.94
N PHE A 910 7.47 55.96 -7.99
CA PHE A 910 6.66 55.41 -9.08
C PHE A 910 7.55 55.24 -10.31
N VAL A 911 7.84 53.99 -10.66
CA VAL A 911 8.78 53.67 -11.73
C VAL A 911 8.18 52.70 -12.75
N GLY A 912 8.20 53.04 -14.03
CA GLY A 912 7.84 52.10 -15.10
C GLY A 912 6.35 51.74 -15.22
N ASN A 913 5.43 52.50 -14.60
CA ASN A 913 4.00 52.16 -14.54
C ASN A 913 3.23 52.60 -15.79
N VAL A 914 2.05 52.02 -16.01
CA VAL A 914 1.02 52.45 -16.97
C VAL A 914 -0.12 53.08 -16.19
N LEU A 915 -0.35 54.38 -16.38
CA LEU A 915 -1.25 55.17 -15.55
C LEU A 915 -2.43 55.74 -16.35
N GLY A 916 -3.64 55.59 -15.82
CA GLY A 916 -4.88 56.00 -16.48
C GLY A 916 -5.47 54.91 -17.38
N ALA A 917 -6.50 55.25 -18.15
CA ALA A 917 -7.16 54.33 -19.08
C ALA A 917 -7.51 55.01 -20.41
N GLN A 918 -7.29 54.29 -21.52
CA GLN A 918 -7.52 54.78 -22.87
C GLN A 918 -8.96 55.28 -23.05
N GLY A 919 -9.12 56.51 -23.57
CA GLY A 919 -10.43 57.10 -23.86
C GLY A 919 -11.25 57.50 -22.63
N GLN A 920 -10.72 57.36 -21.41
CA GLN A 920 -11.45 57.60 -20.17
C GLN A 920 -10.85 58.72 -19.29
N MET A 921 -9.80 59.40 -19.77
CA MET A 921 -9.08 60.45 -19.02
C MET A 921 -9.57 61.89 -19.33
N ALA A 922 -10.79 62.06 -19.84
CA ALA A 922 -11.33 63.39 -20.10
C ALA A 922 -11.48 64.18 -18.79
N GLY A 923 -10.92 65.40 -18.74
CA GLY A 923 -10.92 66.24 -17.54
C GLY A 923 -9.84 65.87 -16.50
N TRP A 924 -9.01 64.85 -16.76
CA TRP A 924 -7.87 64.52 -15.92
C TRP A 924 -6.68 65.42 -16.22
N VAL A 925 -5.89 65.73 -15.19
CA VAL A 925 -4.59 66.39 -15.32
C VAL A 925 -3.45 65.42 -15.01
N TYR A 926 -2.21 65.80 -15.36
CA TYR A 926 -1.06 64.95 -15.05
C TYR A 926 -0.76 64.89 -13.55
N GLU A 927 -0.78 66.03 -12.85
CA GLU A 927 -0.51 66.08 -11.42
C GLU A 927 -1.39 67.15 -10.76
N SER A 928 -1.92 66.85 -9.58
CA SER A 928 -2.63 67.81 -8.72
C SER A 928 -2.47 67.44 -7.24
N GLY A 929 -2.69 68.40 -6.36
CA GLY A 929 -2.92 68.16 -4.93
C GLY A 929 -4.38 68.34 -4.51
N ASN A 930 -5.24 68.79 -5.43
CA ASN A 930 -6.65 69.04 -5.17
C ASN A 930 -7.46 67.74 -5.38
N MET A 931 -8.08 67.21 -4.31
CA MET A 931 -8.83 65.95 -4.37
C MET A 931 -10.01 65.97 -5.35
N ASP A 932 -10.57 67.15 -5.60
CA ASP A 932 -11.72 67.34 -6.51
C ASP A 932 -11.31 67.32 -7.98
N GLN A 933 -10.01 67.39 -8.27
CA GLN A 933 -9.48 67.37 -9.62
C GLN A 933 -8.95 65.96 -9.97
N PRO A 934 -9.56 65.26 -10.93
CA PRO A 934 -9.03 63.98 -11.40
C PRO A 934 -7.59 64.14 -11.91
N ALA A 935 -6.67 63.30 -11.44
CA ALA A 935 -5.24 63.46 -11.76
C ALA A 935 -4.52 62.11 -11.92
N ILE A 936 -3.56 62.01 -12.83
CA ILE A 936 -2.69 60.82 -12.91
C ILE A 936 -1.94 60.65 -11.59
N PHE A 937 -1.31 61.74 -11.11
CA PHE A 937 -0.69 61.85 -9.81
C PHE A 937 -1.49 62.78 -8.89
N LEU A 938 -2.10 62.25 -7.83
CA LEU A 938 -2.74 63.05 -6.78
C LEU A 938 -1.85 63.04 -5.53
N LEU A 939 -1.04 64.09 -5.36
CA LEU A 939 0.07 64.10 -4.39
C LEU A 939 -0.05 65.21 -3.36
N GLY A 940 0.12 64.85 -2.09
CA GLY A 940 0.02 65.76 -0.95
C GLY A 940 -1.40 66.18 -0.62
N TRP A 941 -2.40 65.50 -1.18
CA TRP A 941 -3.81 65.81 -0.98
C TRP A 941 -4.28 65.46 0.45
N ASP A 942 -5.38 66.08 0.86
CA ASP A 942 -5.98 65.92 2.19
C ASP A 942 -7.49 65.70 2.02
N ASP A 943 -8.05 64.74 2.75
CA ASP A 943 -9.49 64.43 2.81
C ASP A 943 -10.21 65.17 3.96
N TRP A 944 -9.52 66.05 4.69
CA TRP A 944 -10.05 66.83 5.81
C TRP A 944 -9.99 68.33 5.57
N ALA A 945 -11.11 69.02 5.82
CA ALA A 945 -11.21 70.47 5.65
C ALA A 945 -10.16 71.21 6.52
N PRO A 946 -9.48 72.25 6.00
CA PRO A 946 -9.75 72.99 4.75
C PRO A 946 -9.10 72.38 3.49
N TYR A 947 -8.72 71.09 3.53
CA TYR A 947 -8.11 70.35 2.42
C TYR A 947 -6.79 70.96 1.93
N PRO A 948 -5.81 71.18 2.82
CA PRO A 948 -4.51 71.70 2.42
C PRO A 948 -3.79 70.74 1.46
N VAL A 949 -2.76 71.25 0.79
CA VAL A 949 -1.83 70.43 -0.01
C VAL A 949 -0.46 70.43 0.65
N ASP A 950 0.15 69.25 0.81
CA ASP A 950 1.52 69.08 1.27
C ASP A 950 2.48 69.06 0.07
N PRO A 951 3.14 70.18 -0.28
CA PRO A 951 4.05 70.22 -1.41
C PRO A 951 5.28 69.32 -1.23
N LYS A 952 5.62 68.93 0.01
CA LYS A 952 6.77 68.06 0.27
C LYS A 952 6.52 66.63 -0.19
N VAL A 953 5.27 66.16 -0.21
CA VAL A 953 4.93 64.86 -0.81
C VAL A 953 5.31 64.87 -2.27
N ALA A 954 4.77 65.82 -3.06
CA ALA A 954 5.12 65.97 -4.46
C ALA A 954 6.63 66.17 -4.66
N ALA A 955 7.32 66.97 -3.85
CA ALA A 955 8.76 67.20 -4.00
C ALA A 955 9.64 65.98 -3.69
N THR A 956 9.17 65.01 -2.91
CA THR A 956 9.95 63.84 -2.49
C THR A 956 9.60 62.55 -3.23
N THR A 957 8.49 62.56 -3.97
CA THR A 957 8.06 61.46 -4.83
C THR A 957 8.96 61.36 -6.08
N ILE A 958 9.36 60.15 -6.45
CA ILE A 958 10.03 59.88 -7.74
C ILE A 958 8.97 59.48 -8.77
N ARG A 959 9.04 60.07 -9.98
CA ARG A 959 8.18 59.72 -11.13
C ARG A 959 9.04 59.45 -12.34
N HIS A 960 9.38 58.18 -12.59
CA HIS A 960 10.41 57.85 -13.55
C HIS A 960 10.02 56.69 -14.48
N GLY A 961 9.93 56.95 -15.79
CA GLY A 961 9.61 55.94 -16.80
C GLY A 961 8.14 55.52 -16.83
N ASN A 962 7.22 56.33 -16.30
CA ASN A 962 5.79 56.00 -16.31
C ASN A 962 5.14 56.44 -17.63
N PHE A 963 4.38 55.56 -18.27
CA PHE A 963 3.44 55.94 -19.33
C PHE A 963 2.14 56.44 -18.71
N ASP A 964 1.56 57.51 -19.25
CA ASP A 964 0.26 58.00 -18.82
C ASP A 964 -0.68 58.33 -19.98
N TYR A 965 -1.98 58.07 -19.80
CA TYR A 965 -3.01 58.29 -20.82
C TYR A 965 -3.49 59.75 -20.94
N VAL A 966 -3.06 60.67 -20.06
CA VAL A 966 -3.37 62.10 -20.19
C VAL A 966 -2.44 62.76 -21.22
N THR A 967 -1.15 62.47 -21.14
CA THR A 967 -0.13 62.99 -22.05
C THR A 967 0.18 62.04 -23.20
N ASN A 968 -0.30 60.79 -23.12
CA ASN A 968 -0.09 59.71 -24.08
C ASN A 968 1.41 59.49 -24.41
N SER A 969 2.25 59.56 -23.38
CA SER A 969 3.72 59.47 -23.50
C SER A 969 4.36 58.91 -22.24
N VAL A 970 5.61 58.45 -22.34
CA VAL A 970 6.42 58.06 -21.17
C VAL A 970 7.11 59.30 -20.59
N LYS A 971 6.99 59.49 -19.27
CA LYS A 971 7.65 60.57 -18.52
C LYS A 971 8.84 60.04 -17.73
N TRP A 972 9.99 60.67 -17.91
CA TRP A 972 11.24 60.36 -17.21
C TRP A 972 11.60 61.48 -16.24
N ASP A 973 12.00 61.11 -15.03
CA ASP A 973 12.56 62.07 -14.07
C ASP A 973 13.94 62.55 -14.57
N PRO A 974 14.14 63.85 -14.82
CA PRO A 974 15.39 64.36 -15.37
C PRO A 974 16.57 64.27 -14.38
N SER A 975 16.30 64.05 -13.08
CA SER A 975 17.35 63.86 -12.07
C SER A 975 17.96 62.45 -12.07
N ILE A 976 17.35 61.50 -12.80
CA ILE A 976 17.77 60.10 -12.88
C ILE A 976 18.29 59.83 -14.28
N ALA A 977 19.59 59.54 -14.40
CA ALA A 977 20.27 59.42 -15.68
C ALA A 977 19.94 58.12 -16.44
N THR A 978 19.72 57.02 -15.72
CA THR A 978 19.36 55.74 -16.36
C THR A 978 17.91 55.78 -16.80
N GLN A 979 17.61 55.29 -18.00
CA GLN A 979 16.24 54.99 -18.46
C GLN A 979 16.04 53.49 -18.67
N THR A 980 16.99 52.67 -18.22
CA THR A 980 16.91 51.22 -18.33
C THR A 980 16.24 50.67 -17.09
N LEU A 981 15.07 50.07 -17.26
CA LEU A 981 14.38 49.38 -16.19
C LEU A 981 14.87 47.93 -16.10
N PRO A 982 15.27 47.42 -14.92
CA PRO A 982 15.80 46.06 -14.74
C PRO A 982 14.75 45.01 -15.08
N SER A 983 15.07 43.86 -15.66
CA SER A 983 14.07 42.79 -15.88
C SER A 983 13.33 42.43 -14.60
N SER A 984 12.04 42.07 -14.72
CA SER A 984 11.28 41.48 -13.62
C SER A 984 11.79 40.10 -13.27
#